data_AF-A0AAT9LHD7-F1
#
_entry.id   AF-A0AAT9LHD7-F1
#
_cell.length_a   1.000
_cell.length_b   1.000
_cell.length_c   1.000
_cell.angle_alpha   90.00
_cell.angle_beta   90.00
_cell.angle_gamma   90.00
#
_symmetry.space_group_name_H-M   'P 1'
#
loop_
_entity.id
_entity.type
_entity.pdbx_description
1 polymer ?
#
loop_
_entity_poly.entity_id
_entity_poly.type
_entity_poly.pdbx_seq_one_letter_code
_entity_poly.pdbx_strand_id
1 'polypeptide(L)'
;MRKLRRVLAVGAVLVLGTAVPGAAAAAPANGPNPACPWVGSHAPIGAKVAQVLGQMTLDEKIAMVHGAAGSAYVGYVPGDARLCIPALKMQDGPVGVRMPDTTQLPAASDLAATFDPSLAHSYGKVIGSEDKAKGVDVDLGPTVNIVRDPRWGRAFESYSEDPYLTGQIGAADIQGVQSQGVMAQVKHYAVYNQETNRNTVSDNAIVDDRTVHEVYTAAFGAIIDQARPSSAMCSYSSINGVYACENTYLNNILKNQFGFDGFITSDWGGTHSTAASANAGMDMEMPDDTYFGAALKTAVQNGKVPQSRVDDMVARIMREEFRFGLFDHPSPDTPGAVASTPANVATARKIAEDGAVLLKNQDSLLPLDAKKVHSIAVIGDGAGEHAVTGGGGSAAVAGTGTVTPFDGIKTRAGSGVDVQYAQGNLSPNGQLPTVDPAYFGGGLKGEYFNNTTLSGTPVATRTDPTVSFDWTGKSPASGLSTTNYSVRWTGTLTPPDTGTYTFGLTSDDGSRLFVNGQQVIDNWRDQASHTETATVDLTAGTPAQIEVDYYQAGGDATVNLGWAVPNQDLQGQAVALAAKSDVAVVYANDYEAEGGDLANIDLPGTQNQLIEAVAAVNPNTVVVLNTGSAVVMPWLDKVKGVFEAWYPGQESGNAIARLLYGDVNPSGKLPVTFPTSLDQVPASTAAQWPGVNGQVQYSEGLDVGYRWYDAKNLTPVYPFGYGLSYTTFRFSHLRVDGNTLRENGKIRVSADVTNTGSRAGAEVAQLYLGAPAATGEPASQLKGFQKVDLQAHQTKRVTFDITAQDASYWNSDAQAWTLGAGRYTVRIGDSSRNLPLSGDFRVDRTTGPRYTKVAAPATALGGTTLSVTTTFTNGATEDVRDAVTSLTVPAGWKATAKSSASFRVVHSGQSVSTTWAVTVPTGATAGATTLKGSTRYQGSGRTSPGDGTATVQVAYQNLAAAYTDVGVSDDANPAVGNLDGSGYSYSAQALAAVGVTPGATVGGFTWPNMPAGQPNTVTTGGQLVQVSGAGGTLSFLGTGTNGTQSGSVTVTYADGTTSTGTITLADWYSNAAVPGCTLVVTASHWNRPAGSTLPADHAVSLYATSVPLTAGKQVVSVSLPNNARLHVFATKIG
;
A
#
# COMPACT_ATOMS: atom_id res chain seq x y z
N MET A 1 18.27 -29.53 -49.40
CA MET A 1 19.44 -28.62 -49.53
C MET A 1 19.20 -27.64 -50.69
N ARG A 2 19.84 -26.47 -50.65
CA ARG A 2 19.92 -25.41 -51.70
C ARG A 2 18.64 -24.62 -52.06
N LYS A 3 18.85 -23.30 -52.14
CA LYS A 3 17.95 -22.18 -52.52
C LYS A 3 17.87 -22.05 -54.06
N LEU A 4 16.82 -21.42 -54.64
CA LEU A 4 16.96 -20.19 -55.48
C LEU A 4 15.62 -19.57 -56.00
N ARG A 5 15.45 -18.26 -55.73
CA ARG A 5 15.00 -17.11 -56.58
C ARG A 5 13.90 -17.19 -57.68
N ARG A 6 12.93 -16.26 -57.53
CA ARG A 6 12.43 -15.18 -58.45
C ARG A 6 11.54 -15.48 -59.69
N VAL A 7 10.56 -14.59 -59.89
CA VAL A 7 9.92 -14.12 -61.15
C VAL A 7 9.63 -12.60 -60.95
N LEU A 8 10.26 -11.65 -61.67
CA LEU A 8 9.82 -10.91 -62.89
C LEU A 8 8.36 -10.38 -62.87
N ALA A 9 7.97 -9.12 -63.14
CA ALA A 9 8.52 -7.85 -63.71
C ALA A 9 8.06 -7.48 -65.15
N VAL A 10 7.95 -6.15 -65.40
CA VAL A 10 7.58 -5.41 -66.66
C VAL A 10 6.06 -5.38 -66.96
N GLY A 11 5.39 -4.27 -67.32
CA GLY A 11 5.74 -2.85 -67.56
C GLY A 11 4.44 -2.03 -67.85
N ALA A 12 4.38 -0.81 -68.43
CA ALA A 12 5.42 0.16 -68.85
C ALA A 12 4.83 1.57 -69.20
N VAL A 13 5.49 2.66 -68.75
CA VAL A 13 5.77 3.95 -69.47
C VAL A 13 4.64 4.94 -69.85
N LEU A 14 4.75 6.20 -69.37
CA LEU A 14 4.80 7.41 -70.22
C LEU A 14 5.57 8.58 -69.55
N VAL A 15 5.71 9.72 -70.25
CA VAL A 15 6.89 10.63 -70.19
C VAL A 15 6.72 11.90 -69.34
N LEU A 16 7.86 12.37 -68.82
CA LEU A 16 8.14 13.60 -68.08
C LEU A 16 7.51 14.90 -68.64
N GLY A 17 7.09 15.77 -67.72
CA GLY A 17 7.06 17.22 -67.86
C GLY A 17 7.70 17.87 -66.63
N THR A 18 8.62 18.82 -66.82
CA THR A 18 9.40 19.42 -65.74
C THR A 18 8.67 20.56 -65.04
N ALA A 19 8.40 20.42 -63.74
CA ALA A 19 8.11 21.53 -62.84
C ALA A 19 9.12 21.50 -61.68
N VAL A 20 9.74 22.64 -61.38
CA VAL A 20 10.69 22.78 -60.28
C VAL A 20 9.92 22.73 -58.96
N PRO A 21 10.20 21.80 -58.03
CA PRO A 21 9.72 21.91 -56.67
C PRO A 21 10.47 23.07 -56.01
N GLY A 22 9.74 24.10 -55.58
CA GLY A 22 10.32 25.11 -54.69
C GLY A 22 10.88 24.43 -53.45
N ALA A 23 12.03 24.90 -52.96
CA ALA A 23 12.65 24.34 -51.77
C ALA A 23 11.67 24.44 -50.58
N ALA A 24 11.13 23.29 -50.15
CA ALA A 24 10.52 23.20 -48.84
C ALA A 24 11.62 23.49 -47.81
N ALA A 25 11.47 24.60 -47.08
CA ALA A 25 12.40 24.95 -46.03
C ALA A 25 12.42 23.78 -45.01
N ALA A 26 13.60 23.19 -44.82
CA ALA A 26 13.78 22.25 -43.72
C ALA A 26 13.43 22.97 -42.42
N ALA A 27 12.56 22.36 -41.60
CA ALA A 27 12.33 22.85 -40.25
C ALA A 27 13.70 22.97 -39.53
N PRO A 28 13.96 24.06 -38.80
CA PRO A 28 15.25 24.24 -38.16
C PRO A 28 15.48 23.10 -37.16
N ALA A 29 16.67 22.50 -37.21
CA ALA A 29 17.14 21.68 -36.11
C ALA A 29 17.34 22.61 -34.91
N ASN A 30 16.43 22.54 -33.93
CA ASN A 30 16.53 23.33 -32.71
C ASN A 30 17.79 22.92 -31.95
N GLY A 31 18.81 23.78 -31.99
CA GLY A 31 19.91 23.71 -31.04
C GLY A 31 19.42 23.95 -29.61
N PRO A 32 20.22 23.62 -28.58
CA PRO A 32 19.82 23.79 -27.19
C PRO A 32 19.39 25.23 -26.90
N ASN A 33 18.31 25.38 -26.13
CA ASN A 33 17.79 26.69 -25.74
C ASN A 33 18.91 27.47 -25.02
N PRO A 34 19.30 28.69 -25.47
CA PRO A 34 20.38 29.45 -24.84
C PRO A 34 20.20 29.74 -23.35
N ALA A 35 18.95 29.75 -22.87
CA ALA A 35 18.63 29.90 -21.44
C ALA A 35 18.64 28.57 -20.66
N CYS A 36 18.37 27.44 -21.33
CA CYS A 36 18.21 26.11 -20.73
C CYS A 36 18.96 25.06 -21.57
N PRO A 37 20.30 24.96 -21.47
CA PRO A 37 21.13 24.16 -22.38
C PRO A 37 20.94 22.63 -22.31
N TRP A 38 20.16 22.14 -21.34
CA TRP A 38 19.72 20.75 -21.21
C TRP A 38 18.51 20.39 -22.10
N VAL A 39 17.70 21.38 -22.49
CA VAL A 39 16.55 21.18 -23.40
C VAL A 39 17.07 20.98 -24.82
N GLY A 40 16.60 19.94 -25.49
CA GLY A 40 17.10 19.46 -26.79
C GLY A 40 18.49 18.79 -26.72
N SER A 41 19.04 18.58 -25.52
CA SER A 41 20.41 18.08 -25.37
C SER A 41 20.49 16.55 -25.45
N HIS A 42 21.40 16.06 -26.30
CA HIS A 42 21.76 14.64 -26.43
C HIS A 42 22.79 14.17 -25.38
N ALA A 43 23.10 14.98 -24.37
CA ALA A 43 23.96 14.56 -23.27
C ALA A 43 23.29 13.43 -22.45
N PRO A 44 24.06 12.50 -21.84
CA PRO A 44 23.52 11.47 -20.95
C PRO A 44 22.69 12.09 -19.81
N ILE A 45 21.60 11.42 -19.40
CA ILE A 45 20.64 11.96 -18.42
C ILE A 45 21.33 12.49 -17.16
N GLY A 46 22.25 11.72 -16.56
CA GLY A 46 22.99 12.16 -15.36
C GLY A 46 23.81 13.44 -15.56
N ALA A 47 24.28 13.73 -16.78
CA ALA A 47 24.96 15.00 -17.09
C ALA A 47 23.96 16.16 -17.25
N LYS A 48 22.75 15.91 -17.79
CA LYS A 48 21.67 16.91 -17.86
C LYS A 48 21.16 17.27 -16.45
N VAL A 49 20.90 16.26 -15.63
CA VAL A 49 20.54 16.42 -14.21
C VAL A 49 21.59 17.24 -13.45
N ALA A 50 22.88 16.91 -13.60
CA ALA A 50 23.96 17.66 -12.95
C ALA A 50 24.06 19.13 -13.42
N GLN A 51 23.72 19.43 -14.68
CA GLN A 51 23.66 20.80 -15.19
C GLN A 51 22.51 21.60 -14.56
N VAL A 52 21.30 21.05 -14.50
CA VAL A 52 20.14 21.72 -13.87
C VAL A 52 20.40 21.92 -12.38
N LEU A 53 20.78 20.86 -11.67
CA LEU A 53 21.00 20.86 -10.21
C LEU A 53 22.10 21.83 -9.76
N GLY A 54 23.08 22.10 -10.63
CA GLY A 54 24.13 23.10 -10.43
C GLY A 54 23.69 24.56 -10.64
N GLN A 55 22.50 24.79 -11.20
CA GLN A 55 21.88 26.12 -11.37
C GLN A 55 20.76 26.39 -10.36
N MET A 56 20.34 25.39 -9.59
CA MET A 56 19.25 25.50 -8.61
C MET A 56 19.72 26.05 -7.27
N THR A 57 18.93 26.96 -6.71
CA THR A 57 18.95 27.35 -5.29
C THR A 57 18.41 26.23 -4.39
N LEU A 58 18.53 26.39 -3.06
CA LEU A 58 17.89 25.45 -2.13
C LEU A 58 16.35 25.53 -2.23
N ASP A 59 15.80 26.71 -2.49
CA ASP A 59 14.34 26.91 -2.50
C ASP A 59 13.68 26.25 -3.73
N GLU A 60 14.33 26.34 -4.89
CA GLU A 60 13.89 25.63 -6.11
C GLU A 60 14.04 24.11 -5.97
N LYS A 61 15.04 23.63 -5.21
CA LYS A 61 15.19 22.19 -4.90
C LYS A 61 14.09 21.70 -3.97
N ILE A 62 13.71 22.52 -2.99
CA ILE A 62 12.66 22.18 -2.03
C ILE A 62 11.28 22.16 -2.71
N ALA A 63 11.00 23.13 -3.59
CA ALA A 63 9.76 23.17 -4.36
C ALA A 63 9.52 21.95 -5.28
N MET A 64 10.55 21.13 -5.54
CA MET A 64 10.42 19.89 -6.31
C MET A 64 10.15 18.63 -5.47
N VAL A 65 10.32 18.67 -4.14
CA VAL A 65 10.23 17.48 -3.27
C VAL A 65 8.96 17.44 -2.41
N HIS A 66 7.96 18.25 -2.75
CA HIS A 66 6.67 18.25 -2.09
C HIS A 66 5.55 18.62 -3.08
N GLY A 67 4.32 18.25 -2.77
CA GLY A 67 3.14 18.63 -3.56
C GLY A 67 2.72 20.08 -3.32
N ALA A 68 1.76 20.54 -4.12
CA ALA A 68 1.12 21.85 -3.99
C ALA A 68 -0.39 21.77 -4.24
N ALA A 69 -1.16 22.44 -3.39
CA ALA A 69 -2.61 22.49 -3.46
C ALA A 69 -3.15 23.32 -4.65
N GLY A 70 -4.43 23.09 -4.99
CA GLY A 70 -5.16 23.89 -6.00
C GLY A 70 -5.06 23.39 -7.44
N SER A 71 -4.65 22.14 -7.63
CA SER A 71 -4.57 21.48 -8.94
C SER A 71 -5.84 20.68 -9.29
N ALA A 72 -6.01 20.34 -10.57
CA ALA A 72 -7.05 19.43 -11.05
C ALA A 72 -6.64 17.94 -10.98
N TYR A 73 -5.37 17.67 -10.67
CA TYR A 73 -4.78 16.34 -10.51
C TYR A 73 -4.61 16.03 -9.02
N VAL A 74 -4.63 14.75 -8.66
CA VAL A 74 -4.49 14.26 -7.27
C VAL A 74 -3.16 14.71 -6.65
N GLY A 75 -2.08 14.70 -7.45
CA GLY A 75 -0.77 15.25 -7.08
C GLY A 75 -0.25 16.26 -8.10
N TYR A 76 0.41 17.29 -7.62
CA TYR A 76 0.96 18.35 -8.47
C TYR A 76 2.22 18.96 -7.85
N VAL A 77 3.31 18.95 -8.62
CA VAL A 77 4.55 19.66 -8.27
C VAL A 77 4.74 20.81 -9.27
N PRO A 78 4.82 22.09 -8.83
CA PRO A 78 4.98 23.22 -9.72
C PRO A 78 6.31 23.19 -10.49
N GLY A 79 6.27 23.51 -11.78
CA GLY A 79 7.47 23.63 -12.62
C GLY A 79 8.25 24.92 -12.40
N ASP A 80 9.56 24.89 -12.67
CA ASP A 80 10.45 26.06 -12.65
C ASP A 80 10.69 26.59 -14.08
N ALA A 81 10.01 27.70 -14.42
CA ALA A 81 10.14 28.37 -15.70
C ALA A 81 11.54 28.99 -15.94
N ARG A 82 12.32 29.32 -14.89
CA ARG A 82 13.70 29.83 -15.01
C ARG A 82 14.65 28.73 -15.48
N LEU A 83 14.38 27.49 -15.07
CA LEU A 83 15.18 26.32 -15.38
C LEU A 83 14.55 25.40 -16.45
N CYS A 84 13.44 25.83 -17.06
CA CYS A 84 12.65 25.03 -18.00
C CYS A 84 12.27 23.64 -17.44
N ILE A 85 12.07 23.53 -16.12
CA ILE A 85 11.57 22.32 -15.47
C ILE A 85 10.04 22.32 -15.65
N PRO A 86 9.43 21.28 -16.22
CA PRO A 86 7.98 21.18 -16.36
C PRO A 86 7.33 21.05 -14.98
N ALA A 87 6.01 21.27 -14.90
CA ALA A 87 5.25 20.81 -13.74
C ALA A 87 5.05 19.28 -13.85
N LEU A 88 5.01 18.59 -12.70
CA LEU A 88 4.77 17.15 -12.64
C LEU A 88 3.35 16.88 -12.14
N LYS A 89 2.52 16.23 -12.96
CA LYS A 89 1.10 15.95 -12.67
C LYS A 89 0.90 14.46 -12.39
N MET A 90 0.31 14.13 -11.24
CA MET A 90 0.07 12.75 -10.79
C MET A 90 -1.41 12.47 -10.64
N GLN A 91 -1.89 11.33 -11.11
CA GLN A 91 -3.29 10.93 -10.98
C GLN A 91 -3.46 9.49 -10.50
N ASP A 92 -4.51 9.26 -9.72
CA ASP A 92 -4.95 7.92 -9.37
C ASP A 92 -5.35 7.09 -10.60
N GLY A 93 -4.72 5.92 -10.69
CA GLY A 93 -5.45 4.66 -10.85
C GLY A 93 -5.42 3.84 -9.54
N PRO A 94 -5.52 2.50 -9.60
CA PRO A 94 -4.91 1.70 -10.66
C PRO A 94 -5.88 1.00 -11.64
N VAL A 95 -7.21 1.11 -11.46
CA VAL A 95 -8.20 0.37 -12.30
C VAL A 95 -8.79 1.21 -13.43
N GLY A 96 -7.96 2.06 -14.03
CA GLY A 96 -8.35 3.14 -14.93
C GLY A 96 -8.01 4.51 -14.33
N VAL A 97 -8.09 5.57 -15.13
CA VAL A 97 -7.73 6.93 -14.70
C VAL A 97 -8.93 7.56 -13.97
N ARG A 98 -8.76 7.98 -12.70
CA ARG A 98 -9.82 8.58 -11.89
C ARG A 98 -10.15 10.02 -12.31
N MET A 99 -10.76 10.17 -13.49
CA MET A 99 -11.28 11.43 -14.02
C MET A 99 -12.57 11.16 -14.80
N PRO A 100 -13.41 12.17 -15.12
CA PRO A 100 -14.52 12.00 -16.06
C PRO A 100 -14.05 11.56 -17.46
N ASP A 101 -14.90 10.91 -18.25
CA ASP A 101 -14.65 10.55 -19.65
C ASP A 101 -13.44 9.60 -19.89
N THR A 102 -13.16 8.75 -18.91
CA THR A 102 -12.15 7.66 -18.93
C THR A 102 -12.83 6.29 -18.93
N THR A 103 -12.07 5.22 -19.18
CA THR A 103 -12.57 3.83 -19.17
C THR A 103 -12.48 3.24 -17.76
N GLN A 104 -13.61 2.74 -17.22
CA GLN A 104 -13.60 1.88 -16.03
C GLN A 104 -13.16 0.48 -16.45
N LEU A 105 -11.92 0.12 -16.14
CA LEU A 105 -11.39 -1.22 -16.40
C LEU A 105 -11.89 -2.22 -15.34
N PRO A 106 -11.78 -3.54 -15.59
CA PRO A 106 -11.97 -4.54 -14.55
C PRO A 106 -10.98 -4.35 -13.39
N ALA A 107 -11.33 -4.84 -12.21
CA ALA A 107 -10.47 -4.87 -11.03
C ALA A 107 -9.13 -5.60 -11.30
N ALA A 108 -8.13 -5.30 -10.48
CA ALA A 108 -6.83 -5.94 -10.57
C ALA A 108 -6.91 -7.46 -10.29
N SER A 109 -7.86 -7.89 -9.44
CA SER A 109 -8.16 -9.32 -9.23
C SER A 109 -8.66 -10.01 -10.50
N ASP A 110 -9.54 -9.38 -11.30
CA ASP A 110 -9.95 -9.88 -12.62
C ASP A 110 -8.75 -9.97 -13.58
N LEU A 111 -7.94 -8.91 -13.66
CA LEU A 111 -6.77 -8.88 -14.53
C LEU A 111 -5.77 -9.99 -14.16
N ALA A 112 -5.52 -10.19 -12.88
CA ALA A 112 -4.65 -11.26 -12.40
C ALA A 112 -5.23 -12.65 -12.69
N ALA A 113 -6.55 -12.80 -12.57
CA ALA A 113 -7.26 -14.03 -12.89
C ALA A 113 -7.13 -14.43 -14.37
N THR A 114 -6.80 -13.50 -15.28
CA THR A 114 -6.47 -13.84 -16.68
C THR A 114 -5.25 -14.74 -16.81
N PHE A 115 -4.29 -14.66 -15.86
CA PHE A 115 -2.93 -15.22 -15.94
C PHE A 115 -2.23 -14.90 -17.29
N ASP A 116 -2.46 -13.71 -17.84
CA ASP A 116 -1.94 -13.29 -19.14
C ASP A 116 -1.21 -11.93 -19.08
N PRO A 117 0.13 -11.92 -19.08
CA PRO A 117 0.90 -10.67 -19.08
C PRO A 117 0.70 -9.84 -20.36
N SER A 118 0.20 -10.42 -21.46
CA SER A 118 -0.10 -9.65 -22.67
C SER A 118 -1.42 -8.87 -22.56
N LEU A 119 -2.38 -9.37 -21.78
CA LEU A 119 -3.56 -8.61 -21.37
C LEU A 119 -3.20 -7.55 -20.32
N ALA A 120 -2.32 -7.86 -19.35
CA ALA A 120 -1.81 -6.87 -18.40
C ALA A 120 -1.07 -5.70 -19.08
N HIS A 121 -0.21 -5.98 -20.06
CA HIS A 121 0.37 -4.93 -20.90
C HIS A 121 -0.70 -4.15 -21.69
N SER A 122 -1.80 -4.78 -22.09
CA SER A 122 -2.90 -4.07 -22.78
C SER A 122 -3.72 -3.18 -21.84
N TYR A 123 -3.89 -3.61 -20.58
CA TYR A 123 -4.51 -2.86 -19.49
C TYR A 123 -3.75 -1.56 -19.20
N GLY A 124 -2.46 -1.66 -18.88
CA GLY A 124 -1.61 -0.48 -18.65
C GLY A 124 -1.49 0.44 -19.86
N LYS A 125 -1.60 -0.09 -21.09
CA LYS A 125 -1.68 0.75 -22.29
C LYS A 125 -2.97 1.57 -22.36
N VAL A 126 -4.10 1.08 -21.85
CA VAL A 126 -5.33 1.88 -21.75
C VAL A 126 -5.09 3.01 -20.76
N ILE A 127 -4.67 2.70 -19.53
CA ILE A 127 -4.36 3.67 -18.46
C ILE A 127 -3.42 4.76 -18.98
N GLY A 128 -2.19 4.39 -19.37
CA GLY A 128 -1.19 5.34 -19.84
C GLY A 128 -1.60 6.13 -21.10
N SER A 129 -2.51 5.61 -21.93
CA SER A 129 -3.03 6.36 -23.09
C SER A 129 -4.06 7.42 -22.67
N GLU A 130 -4.88 7.10 -21.67
CA GLU A 130 -5.89 8.01 -21.15
C GLU A 130 -5.24 9.09 -20.26
N ASP A 131 -4.29 8.71 -19.41
CA ASP A 131 -3.43 9.63 -18.66
C ASP A 131 -2.76 10.64 -19.58
N LYS A 132 -2.15 10.17 -20.68
CA LYS A 132 -1.49 11.07 -21.62
C LYS A 132 -2.46 12.02 -22.32
N ALA A 133 -3.70 11.58 -22.58
CA ALA A 133 -4.76 12.44 -23.11
C ALA A 133 -5.27 13.46 -22.07
N LYS A 134 -5.33 13.06 -20.80
CA LYS A 134 -5.67 13.92 -19.65
C LYS A 134 -4.57 14.90 -19.26
N GLY A 135 -3.34 14.68 -19.73
CA GLY A 135 -2.19 15.52 -19.42
C GLY A 135 -1.40 15.07 -18.19
N VAL A 136 -1.67 13.88 -17.67
CA VAL A 136 -0.98 13.26 -16.53
C VAL A 136 0.44 12.86 -16.93
N ASP A 137 1.39 13.01 -16.00
CA ASP A 137 2.78 12.61 -16.16
C ASP A 137 3.12 11.35 -15.36
N VAL A 138 2.43 11.09 -14.24
CA VAL A 138 2.61 9.92 -13.37
C VAL A 138 1.27 9.26 -13.04
N ASP A 139 1.09 8.01 -13.45
CA ASP A 139 0.06 7.11 -12.96
C ASP A 139 0.43 6.64 -11.54
N LEU A 140 -0.47 6.83 -10.58
CA LEU A 140 -0.36 6.34 -9.22
C LEU A 140 -0.77 4.86 -9.14
N GLY A 141 -0.12 4.02 -9.95
CA GLY A 141 -0.38 2.58 -10.04
C GLY A 141 0.77 1.78 -10.66
N PRO A 142 0.66 0.44 -10.66
CA PRO A 142 -0.40 -0.38 -10.06
C PRO A 142 -0.19 -0.67 -8.56
N THR A 143 -1.25 -1.17 -7.91
CA THR A 143 -1.20 -1.70 -6.53
C THR A 143 -0.78 -3.16 -6.53
N VAL A 144 0.30 -3.50 -5.82
CA VAL A 144 0.97 -4.82 -5.87
C VAL A 144 1.19 -5.46 -4.50
N ASN A 145 0.45 -5.00 -3.49
CA ASN A 145 0.42 -5.58 -2.16
C ASN A 145 -0.16 -7.01 -2.19
N ILE A 146 0.43 -7.94 -1.44
CA ILE A 146 -0.05 -9.33 -1.41
C ILE A 146 -1.43 -9.43 -0.76
N VAL A 147 -2.38 -10.13 -1.38
CA VAL A 147 -3.67 -10.43 -0.74
C VAL A 147 -3.44 -11.46 0.36
N ARG A 148 -3.18 -10.97 1.59
CA ARG A 148 -2.84 -11.77 2.77
C ARG A 148 -4.07 -12.44 3.38
N ASP A 149 -5.18 -11.70 3.42
CA ASP A 149 -6.45 -12.08 3.99
C ASP A 149 -7.56 -11.59 3.06
N PRO A 150 -8.62 -12.39 2.80
CA PRO A 150 -9.68 -11.99 1.89
C PRO A 150 -10.50 -10.77 2.37
N ARG A 151 -10.47 -10.42 3.66
CA ARG A 151 -11.22 -9.27 4.22
C ARG A 151 -10.62 -7.90 3.91
N TRP A 152 -9.41 -7.82 3.35
CA TRP A 152 -8.72 -6.55 3.13
C TRP A 152 -9.48 -5.67 2.14
N GLY A 153 -9.84 -4.45 2.56
CA GLY A 153 -10.70 -3.54 1.79
C GLY A 153 -10.20 -3.13 0.41
N ARG A 154 -8.91 -3.35 0.11
CA ARG A 154 -8.30 -3.10 -1.21
C ARG A 154 -7.81 -4.39 -1.89
N ALA A 155 -8.32 -5.56 -1.50
CA ALA A 155 -7.98 -6.83 -2.14
C ALA A 155 -8.32 -6.82 -3.65
N PHE A 156 -9.47 -6.25 -4.04
CA PHE A 156 -9.86 -6.00 -5.44
C PHE A 156 -8.84 -5.16 -6.24
N GLU A 157 -8.11 -4.28 -5.56
CA GLU A 157 -7.19 -3.31 -6.15
C GLU A 157 -5.81 -3.92 -6.44
N SER A 158 -5.52 -5.09 -5.88
CA SER A 158 -4.27 -5.81 -6.09
C SER A 158 -4.48 -7.14 -6.82
N TYR A 159 -3.37 -7.74 -7.25
CA TYR A 159 -3.40 -8.90 -8.15
C TYR A 159 -3.63 -10.24 -7.45
N SER A 160 -2.88 -10.58 -6.40
CA SER A 160 -2.82 -11.97 -5.92
C SER A 160 -2.24 -12.15 -4.51
N GLU A 161 -2.55 -13.30 -3.90
CA GLU A 161 -1.86 -13.87 -2.74
C GLU A 161 -0.45 -14.42 -3.08
N ASP A 162 -0.08 -14.51 -4.37
CA ASP A 162 1.19 -15.04 -4.84
C ASP A 162 2.13 -13.97 -5.40
N PRO A 163 3.34 -13.78 -4.82
CA PRO A 163 4.28 -12.74 -5.26
C PRO A 163 4.83 -12.96 -6.68
N TYR A 164 4.87 -14.19 -7.19
CA TYR A 164 5.32 -14.44 -8.57
C TYR A 164 4.23 -14.00 -9.57
N LEU A 165 2.95 -14.35 -9.33
CA LEU A 165 1.86 -13.87 -10.17
C LEU A 165 1.76 -12.33 -10.14
N THR A 166 1.71 -11.74 -8.94
CA THR A 166 1.66 -10.28 -8.74
C THR A 166 2.82 -9.57 -9.44
N GLY A 167 4.05 -10.08 -9.31
CA GLY A 167 5.23 -9.49 -9.95
C GLY A 167 5.20 -9.58 -11.48
N GLN A 168 4.69 -10.67 -12.07
CA GLN A 168 4.59 -10.83 -13.53
C GLN A 168 3.48 -10.00 -14.16
N ILE A 169 2.32 -9.88 -13.50
CA ILE A 169 1.21 -9.05 -13.98
C ILE A 169 1.57 -7.57 -13.86
N GLY A 170 2.03 -7.12 -12.68
CA GLY A 170 2.41 -5.72 -12.45
C GLY A 170 3.58 -5.24 -13.31
N ALA A 171 4.56 -6.10 -13.61
CA ALA A 171 5.66 -5.74 -14.50
C ALA A 171 5.15 -5.46 -15.93
N ALA A 172 4.20 -6.27 -16.41
CA ALA A 172 3.63 -6.08 -17.74
C ALA A 172 2.69 -4.87 -17.80
N ASP A 173 1.92 -4.61 -16.75
CA ASP A 173 1.08 -3.42 -16.60
C ASP A 173 1.92 -2.12 -16.67
N ILE A 174 2.98 -2.03 -15.86
CA ILE A 174 3.94 -0.91 -15.86
C ILE A 174 4.64 -0.75 -17.22
N GLN A 175 4.97 -1.84 -17.92
CA GLN A 175 5.47 -1.75 -19.30
C GLN A 175 4.40 -1.16 -20.25
N GLY A 176 3.14 -1.53 -20.04
CA GLY A 176 1.97 -0.96 -20.73
C GLY A 176 1.88 0.56 -20.56
N VAL A 177 1.77 1.04 -19.31
CA VAL A 177 1.68 2.48 -18.97
C VAL A 177 2.87 3.24 -19.55
N GLN A 178 4.09 2.81 -19.24
CA GLN A 178 5.30 3.51 -19.65
C GLN A 178 5.52 3.50 -21.16
N SER A 179 4.97 2.53 -21.90
CA SER A 179 4.99 2.53 -23.37
C SER A 179 4.21 3.68 -24.01
N GLN A 180 3.34 4.36 -23.25
CA GLN A 180 2.57 5.54 -23.71
C GLN A 180 3.24 6.88 -23.34
N GLY A 181 4.40 6.86 -22.67
CA GLY A 181 5.11 8.08 -22.27
C GLY A 181 4.55 8.76 -21.02
N VAL A 182 4.01 7.94 -20.11
CA VAL A 182 3.54 8.29 -18.76
C VAL A 182 4.37 7.47 -17.75
N MET A 183 4.80 8.08 -16.66
CA MET A 183 5.51 7.39 -15.58
C MET A 183 4.56 6.49 -14.81
N ALA A 184 5.04 5.35 -14.27
CA ALA A 184 4.23 4.50 -13.39
C ALA A 184 4.82 4.47 -11.98
N GLN A 185 3.96 4.54 -10.97
CA GLN A 185 4.30 4.54 -9.55
C GLN A 185 3.80 3.27 -8.84
N VAL A 186 4.67 2.27 -8.74
CA VAL A 186 4.31 1.01 -8.07
C VAL A 186 3.99 1.25 -6.59
N LYS A 187 2.80 0.82 -6.13
CA LYS A 187 2.31 1.08 -4.77
C LYS A 187 1.81 -0.20 -4.08
N HIS A 188 1.75 -0.28 -2.76
CA HIS A 188 2.28 0.63 -1.74
C HIS A 188 3.40 -0.12 -1.01
N TYR A 189 4.60 0.45 -1.01
CA TYR A 189 5.83 -0.19 -0.53
C TYR A 189 6.04 0.07 0.97
N ALA A 190 5.88 -0.91 1.87
CA ALA A 190 5.49 -2.30 1.69
C ALA A 190 4.79 -2.82 2.96
N VAL A 191 4.24 -4.04 2.92
CA VAL A 191 3.56 -4.69 4.07
C VAL A 191 2.28 -3.95 4.53
N TYR A 192 1.58 -3.33 3.58
CA TYR A 192 0.25 -2.75 3.77
C TYR A 192 -0.78 -3.71 3.20
N ASN A 193 -1.49 -4.41 4.09
CA ASN A 193 -2.37 -5.54 3.77
C ASN A 193 -3.65 -5.58 4.65
N GLN A 194 -3.98 -4.45 5.29
CA GLN A 194 -5.24 -4.17 6.00
C GLN A 194 -5.47 -2.65 5.96
N GLU A 195 -6.73 -2.19 5.91
CA GLU A 195 -7.09 -0.77 6.00
C GLU A 195 -7.25 -0.29 7.44
N THR A 196 -7.60 -1.21 8.34
CA THR A 196 -7.89 -0.92 9.75
C THR A 196 -6.68 -0.32 10.46
N ASN A 197 -6.86 0.86 11.06
CA ASN A 197 -5.82 1.66 11.73
C ASN A 197 -4.69 2.18 10.83
N ARG A 198 -4.81 2.12 9.49
CA ARG A 198 -3.80 2.64 8.56
C ARG A 198 -3.37 4.07 8.90
N ASN A 199 -2.12 4.39 8.58
CA ASN A 199 -1.50 5.71 8.82
C ASN A 199 -1.35 6.07 10.30
N THR A 200 -1.28 5.07 11.18
CA THR A 200 -1.07 5.24 12.63
C THR A 200 -0.10 4.20 13.18
N VAL A 201 0.49 4.47 14.35
CA VAL A 201 1.28 3.49 15.11
C VAL A 201 0.50 2.24 15.54
N SER A 202 -0.83 2.22 15.35
CA SER A 202 -1.70 1.09 15.68
C SER A 202 -1.85 0.08 14.54
N ASP A 203 -1.37 0.40 13.33
CA ASP A 203 -1.13 -0.55 12.24
C ASP A 203 0.37 -0.89 12.16
N ASN A 204 0.90 -1.51 13.22
CA ASN A 204 2.28 -1.97 13.24
C ASN A 204 2.38 -3.46 12.89
N ALA A 205 2.71 -3.75 11.63
CA ALA A 205 3.01 -5.08 11.14
C ALA A 205 4.32 -5.62 11.75
N ILE A 206 4.20 -6.70 12.53
CA ILE A 206 5.31 -7.48 13.07
C ILE A 206 5.55 -8.67 12.16
N VAL A 207 6.62 -8.56 11.36
CA VAL A 207 6.95 -9.49 10.26
C VAL A 207 8.46 -9.78 10.27
N ASP A 208 8.84 -11.02 10.03
CA ASP A 208 10.25 -11.40 10.01
C ASP A 208 10.95 -11.01 8.69
N ASP A 209 12.27 -10.84 8.76
CA ASP A 209 13.13 -10.41 7.66
C ASP A 209 13.03 -11.31 6.42
N ARG A 210 12.85 -12.64 6.57
CA ARG A 210 12.71 -13.55 5.42
C ARG A 210 11.37 -13.37 4.73
N THR A 211 10.29 -13.27 5.49
CA THR A 211 8.95 -13.06 4.94
C THR A 211 8.83 -11.68 4.24
N VAL A 212 9.51 -10.64 4.74
CA VAL A 212 9.61 -9.36 4.00
C VAL A 212 10.26 -9.56 2.62
N HIS A 213 11.37 -10.29 2.52
CA HIS A 213 12.09 -10.48 1.25
C HIS A 213 11.39 -11.44 0.27
N GLU A 214 10.79 -12.54 0.76
CA GLU A 214 10.22 -13.60 -0.08
C GLU A 214 8.73 -13.39 -0.44
N VAL A 215 7.98 -12.63 0.38
CA VAL A 215 6.54 -12.39 0.15
C VAL A 215 6.29 -10.92 -0.19
N TYR A 216 6.51 -10.00 0.76
CA TYR A 216 5.95 -8.65 0.66
C TYR A 216 6.75 -7.67 -0.21
N THR A 217 8.05 -7.92 -0.44
CA THR A 217 8.89 -7.10 -1.35
C THR A 217 9.26 -7.82 -2.64
N ALA A 218 9.00 -9.13 -2.76
CA ALA A 218 9.39 -9.95 -3.91
C ALA A 218 8.74 -9.48 -5.23
N ALA A 219 7.45 -9.11 -5.21
CA ALA A 219 6.76 -8.57 -6.38
C ALA A 219 7.38 -7.24 -6.85
N PHE A 220 7.67 -6.32 -5.92
CA PHE A 220 8.37 -5.06 -6.22
C PHE A 220 9.75 -5.30 -6.84
N GLY A 221 10.54 -6.23 -6.28
CA GLY A 221 11.86 -6.59 -6.83
C GLY A 221 11.79 -7.13 -8.26
N ALA A 222 10.83 -8.01 -8.56
CA ALA A 222 10.60 -8.52 -9.91
C ALA A 222 10.18 -7.40 -10.89
N ILE A 223 9.32 -6.49 -10.45
CA ILE A 223 8.85 -5.33 -11.21
C ILE A 223 10.02 -4.37 -11.53
N ILE A 224 10.91 -4.12 -10.58
CA ILE A 224 12.06 -3.23 -10.77
C ILE A 224 13.04 -3.79 -11.80
N ASP A 225 13.36 -5.08 -11.72
CA ASP A 225 14.23 -5.76 -12.68
C ASP A 225 13.63 -5.78 -14.10
N GLN A 226 12.33 -6.08 -14.22
CA GLN A 226 11.69 -6.37 -15.51
C GLN A 226 11.05 -5.15 -16.19
N ALA A 227 10.58 -4.17 -15.42
CA ALA A 227 9.77 -3.05 -15.91
C ALA A 227 10.33 -1.66 -15.56
N ARG A 228 11.24 -1.56 -14.57
CA ARG A 228 11.87 -0.31 -14.12
C ARG A 228 10.86 0.85 -13.94
N PRO A 229 9.90 0.76 -12.99
CA PRO A 229 8.97 1.85 -12.73
C PRO A 229 9.73 3.15 -12.41
N SER A 230 9.13 4.28 -12.76
CA SER A 230 9.73 5.61 -12.55
C SER A 230 9.72 6.01 -11.08
N SER A 231 8.67 5.63 -10.36
CA SER A 231 8.53 5.92 -8.94
C SER A 231 7.97 4.73 -8.15
N ALA A 232 8.04 4.83 -6.84
CA ALA A 232 7.36 3.94 -5.91
C ALA A 232 6.67 4.77 -4.82
N MET A 233 5.49 4.36 -4.40
CA MET A 233 4.79 5.00 -3.28
C MET A 233 5.12 4.23 -1.99
N CYS A 234 5.62 4.89 -0.94
CA CYS A 234 5.77 4.25 0.37
C CYS A 234 4.42 4.21 1.11
N SER A 235 4.13 3.09 1.79
CA SER A 235 2.81 2.81 2.37
C SER A 235 2.53 3.48 3.72
N TYR A 236 1.26 3.54 4.09
CA TYR A 236 0.80 4.02 5.40
C TYR A 236 1.21 3.17 6.62
N SER A 237 1.48 1.87 6.45
CA SER A 237 1.71 0.98 7.59
C SER A 237 3.00 1.29 8.36
N SER A 238 2.99 0.98 9.66
CA SER A 238 4.20 0.81 10.46
C SER A 238 4.71 -0.63 10.31
N ILE A 239 6.01 -0.81 10.14
CA ILE A 239 6.64 -2.12 9.97
C ILE A 239 7.74 -2.27 11.03
N ASN A 240 7.58 -3.23 11.93
CA ASN A 240 8.50 -3.50 13.04
C ASN A 240 8.84 -2.25 13.89
N GLY A 241 7.88 -1.34 14.03
CA GLY A 241 7.96 -0.12 14.86
C GLY A 241 8.33 1.17 14.12
N VAL A 242 8.41 1.16 12.78
CA VAL A 242 8.76 2.34 11.97
C VAL A 242 7.84 2.46 10.76
N TYR A 243 7.24 3.63 10.54
CA TYR A 243 6.42 3.94 9.36
C TYR A 243 7.20 3.71 8.05
N ALA A 244 6.55 3.15 7.03
CA ALA A 244 7.25 2.73 5.80
C ALA A 244 8.04 3.87 5.13
N CYS A 245 7.46 5.08 5.08
CA CYS A 245 8.10 6.26 4.47
C CYS A 245 9.38 6.75 5.17
N GLU A 246 9.61 6.39 6.45
CA GLU A 246 10.87 6.63 7.17
C GLU A 246 11.66 5.34 7.48
N ASN A 247 11.27 4.22 6.85
CA ASN A 247 11.89 2.92 7.10
C ASN A 247 13.15 2.70 6.25
N THR A 248 14.31 3.08 6.81
CA THR A 248 15.63 2.88 6.18
C THR A 248 15.89 1.43 5.75
N TYR A 249 15.35 0.42 6.45
CA TYR A 249 15.52 -0.99 6.08
C TYR A 249 14.78 -1.33 4.78
N LEU A 250 13.50 -0.94 4.67
CA LEU A 250 12.73 -1.12 3.43
C LEU A 250 13.33 -0.32 2.26
N ASN A 251 13.73 0.94 2.48
CA ASN A 251 14.32 1.77 1.44
C ASN A 251 15.70 1.26 0.99
N ASN A 252 16.45 0.59 1.86
CA ASN A 252 17.70 -0.11 1.52
C ASN A 252 17.44 -1.34 0.64
N ILE A 253 16.41 -2.13 0.92
CA ILE A 253 15.95 -3.21 0.02
C ILE A 253 15.65 -2.64 -1.37
N LEU A 254 14.80 -1.59 -1.44
CA LEU A 254 14.37 -0.99 -2.70
C LEU A 254 15.54 -0.41 -3.50
N LYS A 255 16.27 0.56 -2.93
CA LYS A 255 17.28 1.35 -3.64
C LYS A 255 18.60 0.60 -3.84
N ASN A 256 19.02 -0.25 -2.90
CA ASN A 256 20.35 -0.87 -2.94
C ASN A 256 20.33 -2.37 -3.26
N GLN A 257 19.33 -3.14 -2.82
CA GLN A 257 19.24 -4.57 -3.18
C GLN A 257 18.61 -4.78 -4.55
N PHE A 258 17.47 -4.13 -4.84
CA PHE A 258 16.81 -4.18 -6.15
C PHE A 258 17.36 -3.14 -7.15
N GLY A 259 18.16 -2.18 -6.69
CA GLY A 259 18.83 -1.21 -7.56
C GLY A 259 17.91 -0.09 -8.08
N PHE A 260 16.81 0.20 -7.38
CA PHE A 260 15.81 1.19 -7.81
C PHE A 260 16.39 2.61 -7.99
N ASP A 261 16.39 3.07 -9.24
CA ASP A 261 16.93 4.35 -9.67
C ASP A 261 15.89 5.46 -9.81
N GLY A 262 14.60 5.16 -9.61
CA GLY A 262 13.51 6.13 -9.55
C GLY A 262 13.42 6.93 -8.24
N PHE A 263 12.29 7.61 -8.03
CA PHE A 263 11.97 8.39 -6.82
C PHE A 263 10.91 7.73 -5.93
N ILE A 264 10.97 7.97 -4.61
CA ILE A 264 9.98 7.50 -3.62
C ILE A 264 9.07 8.67 -3.23
N THR A 265 7.78 8.54 -3.50
CA THR A 265 6.72 9.46 -3.07
C THR A 265 6.06 8.91 -1.80
N SER A 266 5.60 9.76 -0.88
CA SER A 266 4.69 9.32 0.17
C SER A 266 3.33 8.93 -0.41
N ASP A 267 2.60 8.05 0.28
CA ASP A 267 1.14 8.06 0.19
C ASP A 267 0.59 9.39 0.74
N TRP A 268 -0.68 9.71 0.48
CA TRP A 268 -1.27 11.02 0.77
C TRP A 268 -1.40 11.28 2.28
N GLY A 269 -0.50 12.09 2.83
CA GLY A 269 -0.37 12.28 4.28
C GLY A 269 0.30 11.11 5.01
N GLY A 270 1.01 10.23 4.29
CA GLY A 270 1.87 9.16 4.85
C GLY A 270 3.25 9.63 5.33
N THR A 271 3.52 10.93 5.29
CA THR A 271 4.74 11.53 5.85
C THR A 271 4.50 11.90 7.31
N HIS A 272 5.39 11.49 8.21
CA HIS A 272 5.25 11.75 9.66
C HIS A 272 6.41 12.56 10.27
N SER A 273 7.48 12.78 9.49
CA SER A 273 8.65 13.53 9.95
C SER A 273 9.43 14.16 8.80
N THR A 274 10.07 15.29 9.06
CA THR A 274 11.02 15.90 8.10
C THR A 274 12.31 15.09 8.00
N ALA A 275 13.09 15.04 9.09
CA ALA A 275 14.47 14.59 9.01
C ALA A 275 14.63 13.06 8.98
N ALA A 276 13.72 12.29 9.58
CA ALA A 276 13.82 10.82 9.51
C ALA A 276 13.36 10.32 8.12
N SER A 277 12.20 10.73 7.61
CA SER A 277 11.75 10.40 6.25
C SER A 277 12.78 10.81 5.18
N ALA A 278 13.29 12.05 5.25
CA ALA A 278 14.31 12.53 4.32
C ALA A 278 15.60 11.69 4.36
N ASN A 279 16.16 11.43 5.55
CA ASN A 279 17.41 10.68 5.67
C ASN A 279 17.24 9.16 5.46
N ALA A 280 16.03 8.61 5.67
CA ALA A 280 15.68 7.22 5.37
C ALA A 280 15.55 6.94 3.88
N GLY A 281 15.43 7.98 3.05
CA GLY A 281 15.48 7.87 1.60
C GLY A 281 14.17 8.13 0.86
N MET A 282 13.13 8.66 1.51
CA MET A 282 11.97 9.25 0.81
C MET A 282 12.43 10.42 -0.06
N ASP A 283 11.79 10.65 -1.22
CA ASP A 283 12.17 11.69 -2.19
C ASP A 283 11.12 12.79 -2.39
N MET A 284 9.83 12.52 -2.16
CA MET A 284 8.75 13.49 -2.35
C MET A 284 7.60 13.31 -1.34
N GLU A 285 7.13 14.40 -0.74
CA GLU A 285 5.91 14.48 0.08
C GLU A 285 4.65 14.78 -0.76
N MET A 286 3.52 14.17 -0.41
CA MET A 286 2.19 14.46 -0.98
C MET A 286 1.11 14.46 0.13
N PRO A 287 0.04 15.27 0.01
CA PRO A 287 -0.27 16.22 -1.07
C PRO A 287 0.41 17.59 -0.96
N ASP A 288 0.96 17.94 0.20
CA ASP A 288 1.39 19.29 0.55
C ASP A 288 2.87 19.36 0.98
N ASP A 289 3.26 20.44 1.66
CA ASP A 289 4.63 20.79 2.03
C ASP A 289 4.91 20.76 3.55
N THR A 290 4.04 20.13 4.35
CA THR A 290 4.08 20.12 5.83
C THR A 290 5.45 19.74 6.39
N TYR A 291 6.08 18.68 5.88
CA TYR A 291 7.37 18.19 6.36
C TYR A 291 8.53 18.53 5.43
N PHE A 292 8.31 18.58 4.11
CA PHE A 292 9.33 18.72 3.07
C PHE A 292 9.42 20.14 2.46
N GLY A 293 8.53 21.06 2.84
CA GLY A 293 8.64 22.49 2.55
C GLY A 293 9.57 23.24 3.53
N ALA A 294 9.03 24.23 4.24
CA ALA A 294 9.80 25.10 5.14
C ALA A 294 10.53 24.36 6.27
N ALA A 295 9.98 23.23 6.73
CA ALA A 295 10.59 22.38 7.75
C ALA A 295 11.88 21.72 7.24
N LEU A 296 11.89 21.18 6.02
CA LEU A 296 13.09 20.61 5.38
C LEU A 296 14.14 21.68 5.09
N LYS A 297 13.75 22.87 4.65
CA LYS A 297 14.67 24.02 4.51
C LYS A 297 15.43 24.29 5.81
N THR A 298 14.70 24.35 6.92
CA THR A 298 15.24 24.56 8.26
C THR A 298 16.11 23.38 8.71
N ALA A 299 15.73 22.14 8.39
CA ALA A 299 16.52 20.95 8.69
C ALA A 299 17.86 20.91 7.92
N VAL A 300 17.88 21.37 6.66
CA VAL A 300 19.10 21.50 5.86
C VAL A 300 20.01 22.60 6.39
N GLN A 301 19.46 23.79 6.64
CA GLN A 301 20.22 24.93 7.16
C GLN A 301 20.86 24.64 8.53
N ASN A 302 20.20 23.83 9.36
CA ASN A 302 20.70 23.39 10.67
C ASN A 302 21.48 22.06 10.62
N GLY A 303 21.77 21.51 9.44
CA GLY A 303 22.59 20.31 9.26
C GLY A 303 21.94 18.98 9.71
N LYS A 304 20.63 18.96 10.00
CA LYS A 304 19.87 17.74 10.33
C LYS A 304 19.58 16.87 9.10
N VAL A 305 19.54 17.47 7.92
CA VAL A 305 19.53 16.80 6.62
C VAL A 305 20.68 17.39 5.79
N PRO A 306 21.59 16.59 5.22
CA PRO A 306 22.67 17.16 4.41
C PRO A 306 22.13 17.67 3.07
N GLN A 307 22.68 18.77 2.54
CA GLN A 307 22.34 19.30 1.21
C GLN A 307 22.39 18.20 0.12
N SER A 308 23.37 17.31 0.21
CA SER A 308 23.54 16.18 -0.71
C SER A 308 22.38 15.17 -0.70
N ARG A 309 21.56 15.14 0.37
CA ARG A 309 20.35 14.31 0.41
C ARG A 309 19.27 14.90 -0.47
N VAL A 310 18.98 16.21 -0.32
CA VAL A 310 18.03 16.94 -1.18
C VAL A 310 18.48 16.94 -2.63
N ASP A 311 19.80 17.08 -2.87
CA ASP A 311 20.38 16.95 -4.21
C ASP A 311 20.09 15.57 -4.86
N ASP A 312 20.09 14.46 -4.10
CA ASP A 312 19.71 13.13 -4.63
C ASP A 312 18.19 12.98 -4.84
N MET A 313 17.35 13.56 -3.97
CA MET A 313 15.88 13.57 -4.15
C MET A 313 15.51 14.19 -5.51
N VAL A 314 15.97 15.43 -5.73
CA VAL A 314 15.72 16.18 -6.96
C VAL A 314 16.38 15.52 -8.17
N ALA A 315 17.57 14.92 -8.00
CA ALA A 315 18.24 14.18 -9.07
C ALA A 315 17.53 12.87 -9.49
N ARG A 316 16.71 12.27 -8.61
CA ARG A 316 15.86 11.11 -8.95
C ARG A 316 14.62 11.53 -9.72
N ILE A 317 13.96 12.60 -9.29
CA ILE A 317 12.79 13.16 -9.99
C ILE A 317 13.19 13.61 -11.41
N MET A 318 14.19 14.49 -11.52
CA MET A 318 14.66 14.99 -12.83
C MET A 318 15.20 13.89 -13.76
N ARG A 319 15.74 12.78 -13.21
CA ARG A 319 16.19 11.64 -14.01
C ARG A 319 15.04 11.04 -14.81
N GLU A 320 13.89 10.90 -14.17
CA GLU A 320 12.70 10.32 -14.78
C GLU A 320 11.99 11.35 -15.69
N GLU A 321 11.92 12.62 -15.31
CA GLU A 321 11.46 13.70 -16.21
C GLU A 321 12.27 13.73 -17.53
N PHE A 322 13.59 13.57 -17.47
CA PHE A 322 14.44 13.44 -18.66
C PHE A 322 14.29 12.08 -19.38
N ARG A 323 13.98 11.00 -18.66
CA ARG A 323 13.76 9.65 -19.25
C ARG A 323 12.49 9.61 -20.08
N PHE A 324 11.44 10.29 -19.62
CA PHE A 324 10.14 10.42 -20.30
C PHE A 324 10.06 11.64 -21.23
N GLY A 325 11.13 12.45 -21.29
CA GLY A 325 11.26 13.56 -22.23
C GLY A 325 10.44 14.80 -21.87
N LEU A 326 9.98 14.95 -20.63
CA LEU A 326 9.10 16.05 -20.22
C LEU A 326 9.75 17.44 -20.34
N PHE A 327 11.09 17.53 -20.25
CA PHE A 327 11.84 18.76 -20.53
C PHE A 327 11.77 19.20 -22.01
N ASP A 328 11.68 18.24 -22.93
CA ASP A 328 11.67 18.48 -24.37
C ASP A 328 10.23 18.58 -24.92
N HIS A 329 9.33 17.79 -24.31
CA HIS A 329 7.92 17.64 -24.67
C HIS A 329 7.04 17.61 -23.40
N PRO A 330 6.83 18.75 -22.71
CA PRO A 330 5.94 18.82 -21.54
C PRO A 330 4.53 18.34 -21.89
N SER A 331 3.90 17.54 -21.01
CA SER A 331 2.52 17.11 -21.23
C SER A 331 1.58 18.31 -21.17
N PRO A 332 0.58 18.40 -22.08
CA PRO A 332 -0.41 19.48 -22.06
C PRO A 332 -1.23 19.41 -20.76
N ASP A 333 -1.92 20.50 -20.42
CA ASP A 333 -2.83 20.53 -19.28
C ASP A 333 -4.27 20.35 -19.78
N THR A 334 -4.77 19.11 -19.75
CA THR A 334 -6.02 18.72 -20.43
C THR A 334 -6.92 17.78 -19.59
N PRO A 335 -7.19 18.08 -18.30
CA PRO A 335 -7.98 17.19 -17.43
C PRO A 335 -9.44 17.01 -17.91
N GLY A 336 -9.95 17.96 -18.71
CA GLY A 336 -11.26 17.88 -19.36
C GLY A 336 -11.31 17.17 -20.72
N ALA A 337 -10.24 16.51 -21.17
CA ALA A 337 -10.25 15.78 -22.45
C ALA A 337 -11.08 14.49 -22.37
N VAL A 338 -11.83 14.17 -23.43
CA VAL A 338 -12.45 12.84 -23.57
C VAL A 338 -11.35 11.85 -23.95
N ALA A 339 -11.03 10.94 -23.03
CA ALA A 339 -9.87 10.06 -23.13
C ALA A 339 -10.25 8.64 -23.58
N SER A 340 -11.39 8.13 -23.09
CA SER A 340 -11.89 6.80 -23.44
C SER A 340 -12.17 6.64 -24.93
N THR A 341 -11.85 5.46 -25.47
CA THR A 341 -12.11 5.09 -26.86
C THR A 341 -12.85 3.76 -26.95
N PRO A 342 -13.56 3.47 -28.06
CA PRO A 342 -14.18 2.16 -28.28
C PRO A 342 -13.17 0.98 -28.24
N ALA A 343 -11.88 1.23 -28.49
CA ALA A 343 -10.85 0.20 -28.36
C ALA A 343 -10.47 -0.05 -26.89
N ASN A 344 -10.50 0.98 -26.05
CA ASN A 344 -10.26 0.89 -24.61
C ASN A 344 -11.41 0.11 -23.94
N VAL A 345 -12.66 0.47 -24.26
CA VAL A 345 -13.87 -0.25 -23.81
C VAL A 345 -13.88 -1.71 -24.30
N ALA A 346 -13.48 -1.97 -25.55
CA ALA A 346 -13.35 -3.35 -26.05
C ALA A 346 -12.24 -4.14 -25.34
N THR A 347 -11.18 -3.47 -24.86
CA THR A 347 -10.11 -4.06 -24.05
C THR A 347 -10.63 -4.38 -22.64
N ALA A 348 -11.37 -3.46 -22.00
CA ALA A 348 -12.04 -3.69 -20.73
C ALA A 348 -12.92 -4.94 -20.77
N ARG A 349 -13.82 -5.06 -21.77
CA ARG A 349 -14.63 -6.27 -21.96
C ARG A 349 -13.79 -7.53 -22.14
N LYS A 350 -12.72 -7.47 -22.96
CA LYS A 350 -11.88 -8.63 -23.27
C LYS A 350 -11.09 -9.13 -22.05
N ILE A 351 -10.87 -8.28 -21.05
CA ILE A 351 -10.22 -8.62 -19.79
C ILE A 351 -11.26 -9.28 -18.87
N ALA A 352 -12.43 -8.67 -18.64
CA ALA A 352 -13.54 -9.30 -17.90
C ALA A 352 -13.98 -10.66 -18.49
N GLU A 353 -13.96 -10.82 -19.82
CA GLU A 353 -14.20 -12.10 -20.52
C GLU A 353 -13.16 -13.19 -20.19
N ASP A 354 -11.93 -12.81 -19.84
CA ASP A 354 -10.80 -13.73 -19.60
C ASP A 354 -10.40 -13.87 -18.14
N GLY A 355 -10.77 -12.92 -17.28
CA GLY A 355 -10.54 -12.91 -15.84
C GLY A 355 -11.67 -13.62 -15.07
N ALA A 356 -12.91 -13.55 -15.58
CA ALA A 356 -14.03 -14.29 -15.01
C ALA A 356 -13.75 -15.81 -14.94
N VAL A 357 -13.91 -16.37 -13.74
CA VAL A 357 -13.58 -17.76 -13.41
C VAL A 357 -14.84 -18.59 -13.30
N LEU A 358 -14.99 -19.60 -14.15
CA LEU A 358 -16.04 -20.60 -14.00
C LEU A 358 -15.66 -21.55 -12.86
N LEU A 359 -16.31 -21.39 -11.70
CA LEU A 359 -16.02 -22.17 -10.49
C LEU A 359 -16.75 -23.52 -10.49
N LYS A 360 -18.03 -23.52 -10.88
CA LYS A 360 -18.89 -24.72 -10.97
C LYS A 360 -19.65 -24.75 -12.29
N ASN A 361 -19.74 -25.93 -12.91
CA ASN A 361 -20.65 -26.21 -14.02
C ASN A 361 -21.10 -27.68 -13.98
N GLN A 362 -22.32 -27.92 -13.50
CA GLN A 362 -22.92 -29.24 -13.37
C GLN A 362 -23.92 -29.52 -14.51
N ASP A 363 -24.09 -30.80 -14.85
CA ASP A 363 -24.96 -31.32 -15.92
C ASP A 363 -24.71 -30.72 -17.33
N SER A 364 -23.59 -30.00 -17.52
CA SER A 364 -23.35 -29.17 -18.72
C SER A 364 -24.45 -28.13 -18.95
N LEU A 365 -24.99 -27.53 -17.87
CA LEU A 365 -25.96 -26.43 -17.97
C LEU A 365 -25.39 -25.24 -18.75
N LEU A 366 -24.10 -24.94 -18.54
CA LEU A 366 -23.38 -23.92 -19.28
C LEU A 366 -22.46 -24.55 -20.36
N PRO A 367 -22.36 -23.94 -21.56
CA PRO A 367 -23.02 -22.70 -21.97
C PRO A 367 -24.50 -22.91 -22.35
N LEU A 368 -25.30 -21.86 -22.14
CA LEU A 368 -26.74 -21.84 -22.43
C LEU A 368 -27.02 -22.08 -23.92
N ASP A 369 -27.85 -23.09 -24.20
CA ASP A 369 -28.32 -23.40 -25.55
C ASP A 369 -29.59 -22.60 -25.86
N ALA A 370 -29.45 -21.51 -26.62
CA ALA A 370 -30.55 -20.65 -27.05
C ALA A 370 -31.65 -21.35 -27.89
N LYS A 371 -31.49 -22.64 -28.23
CA LYS A 371 -32.52 -23.47 -28.86
C LYS A 371 -33.33 -24.30 -27.86
N LYS A 372 -32.91 -24.36 -26.60
CA LYS A 372 -33.52 -25.13 -25.51
C LYS A 372 -33.98 -24.27 -24.35
N VAL A 373 -33.30 -23.14 -24.11
CA VAL A 373 -33.68 -22.12 -23.14
C VAL A 373 -34.59 -21.12 -23.84
N HIS A 374 -35.83 -21.04 -23.37
CA HIS A 374 -36.88 -20.14 -23.86
C HIS A 374 -37.23 -19.05 -22.86
N SER A 375 -36.88 -19.20 -21.58
CA SER A 375 -37.03 -18.17 -20.55
C SER A 375 -35.86 -18.13 -19.56
N ILE A 376 -35.46 -16.91 -19.16
CA ILE A 376 -34.38 -16.67 -18.20
C ILE A 376 -34.86 -15.68 -17.14
N ALA A 377 -34.78 -16.10 -15.88
CA ALA A 377 -34.90 -15.22 -14.72
C ALA A 377 -33.53 -14.62 -14.40
N VAL A 378 -33.34 -13.32 -14.61
CA VAL A 378 -32.19 -12.57 -14.09
C VAL A 378 -32.59 -11.99 -12.73
N ILE A 379 -31.86 -12.35 -11.68
CA ILE A 379 -32.24 -12.09 -10.28
C ILE A 379 -31.08 -11.45 -9.53
N GLY A 380 -31.38 -10.60 -8.54
CA GLY A 380 -30.40 -9.99 -7.65
C GLY A 380 -30.17 -8.53 -7.98
N ASP A 381 -30.02 -7.70 -6.95
CA ASP A 381 -29.98 -6.24 -7.06
C ASP A 381 -28.91 -5.72 -8.05
N GLY A 382 -27.69 -6.25 -7.94
CA GLY A 382 -26.57 -5.93 -8.85
C GLY A 382 -26.70 -6.50 -10.28
N ALA A 383 -27.80 -7.16 -10.64
CA ALA A 383 -28.08 -7.50 -12.04
C ALA A 383 -28.75 -6.36 -12.81
N GLY A 384 -29.28 -5.34 -12.11
CA GLY A 384 -29.96 -4.17 -12.67
C GLY A 384 -29.12 -2.89 -12.56
N GLU A 385 -29.77 -1.80 -12.18
CA GLU A 385 -29.17 -0.45 -12.11
C GLU A 385 -28.09 -0.31 -11.02
N HIS A 386 -28.12 -1.16 -9.98
CA HIS A 386 -27.14 -1.16 -8.87
C HIS A 386 -25.97 -2.14 -9.10
N ALA A 387 -25.59 -2.38 -10.36
CA ALA A 387 -24.52 -3.31 -10.70
C ALA A 387 -23.16 -2.85 -10.13
N VAL A 388 -22.59 -3.64 -9.22
CA VAL A 388 -21.25 -3.40 -8.68
C VAL A 388 -20.23 -3.78 -9.75
N THR A 389 -19.52 -2.77 -10.28
CA THR A 389 -18.55 -2.93 -11.38
C THR A 389 -17.15 -2.43 -11.07
N GLY A 390 -16.95 -1.83 -9.89
CA GLY A 390 -15.66 -1.39 -9.35
C GLY A 390 -15.73 -1.30 -7.82
N GLY A 391 -14.58 -1.30 -7.15
CA GLY A 391 -14.47 -0.99 -5.72
C GLY A 391 -14.27 0.51 -5.47
N GLY A 392 -14.29 0.91 -4.19
CA GLY A 392 -14.22 2.31 -3.76
C GLY A 392 -12.81 2.84 -3.45
N GLY A 393 -12.71 4.15 -3.20
CA GLY A 393 -11.48 4.81 -2.78
C GLY A 393 -10.71 5.49 -3.92
N SER A 394 -9.39 5.66 -3.76
CA SER A 394 -8.50 6.21 -4.80
C SER A 394 -8.59 5.44 -6.13
N ALA A 395 -8.91 4.15 -6.09
CA ALA A 395 -9.11 3.31 -7.26
C ALA A 395 -10.41 3.59 -8.05
N ALA A 396 -11.40 4.28 -7.48
CA ALA A 396 -12.73 4.36 -8.07
C ALA A 396 -12.75 5.12 -9.42
N VAL A 397 -13.33 4.52 -10.47
CA VAL A 397 -13.49 5.12 -11.79
C VAL A 397 -14.95 5.01 -12.22
N ALA A 398 -15.60 6.13 -12.57
CA ALA A 398 -17.01 6.16 -12.98
C ALA A 398 -17.25 5.58 -14.39
N GLY A 399 -16.24 5.60 -15.26
CA GLY A 399 -16.33 5.10 -16.64
C GLY A 399 -17.14 5.99 -17.58
N THR A 400 -17.37 5.51 -18.81
CA THR A 400 -18.20 6.19 -19.83
C THR A 400 -19.65 5.70 -19.88
N GLY A 401 -20.06 4.84 -18.95
CA GLY A 401 -21.40 4.25 -18.85
C GLY A 401 -21.35 2.72 -18.80
N THR A 402 -22.15 2.15 -17.90
CA THR A 402 -22.14 0.71 -17.57
C THR A 402 -23.25 -0.05 -18.30
N VAL A 403 -22.92 -1.24 -18.82
CA VAL A 403 -23.90 -2.19 -19.33
C VAL A 403 -24.32 -3.14 -18.22
N THR A 404 -25.58 -3.03 -17.77
CA THR A 404 -26.12 -3.89 -16.69
C THR A 404 -26.12 -5.36 -17.11
N PRO A 405 -25.95 -6.31 -16.17
CA PRO A 405 -26.05 -7.73 -16.47
C PRO A 405 -27.38 -8.14 -17.12
N PHE A 406 -28.51 -7.57 -16.69
CA PHE A 406 -29.80 -7.79 -17.31
C PHE A 406 -29.82 -7.36 -18.78
N ASP A 407 -29.36 -6.15 -19.11
CA ASP A 407 -29.36 -5.63 -20.48
C ASP A 407 -28.42 -6.40 -21.39
N GLY A 408 -27.23 -6.80 -20.89
CA GLY A 408 -26.29 -7.64 -21.61
C GLY A 408 -26.87 -9.01 -21.94
N ILE A 409 -27.43 -9.70 -20.94
CA ILE A 409 -28.06 -11.03 -21.12
C ILE A 409 -29.25 -10.94 -22.09
N LYS A 410 -30.12 -9.95 -21.92
CA LYS A 410 -31.30 -9.73 -22.77
C LYS A 410 -30.91 -9.39 -24.21
N THR A 411 -29.92 -8.53 -24.41
CA THR A 411 -29.40 -8.17 -25.73
C THR A 411 -28.80 -9.40 -26.43
N ARG A 412 -28.02 -10.21 -25.70
CA ARG A 412 -27.41 -11.42 -26.25
C ARG A 412 -28.41 -12.55 -26.51
N ALA A 413 -29.44 -12.68 -25.68
CA ALA A 413 -30.48 -13.69 -25.86
C ALA A 413 -31.33 -13.44 -27.12
N GLY A 414 -31.61 -12.17 -27.42
CA GLY A 414 -32.44 -11.75 -28.54
C GLY A 414 -33.93 -12.07 -28.33
N SER A 415 -34.75 -11.80 -29.35
CA SER A 415 -36.22 -11.88 -29.25
C SER A 415 -36.80 -13.30 -29.17
N GLY A 416 -35.96 -14.35 -29.17
CA GLY A 416 -36.38 -15.75 -29.08
C GLY A 416 -36.45 -16.31 -27.66
N VAL A 417 -36.05 -15.53 -26.66
CA VAL A 417 -35.98 -15.93 -25.24
C VAL A 417 -36.62 -14.84 -24.38
N ASP A 418 -37.52 -15.22 -23.48
CA ASP A 418 -38.15 -14.31 -22.51
C ASP A 418 -37.18 -14.06 -21.34
N VAL A 419 -36.44 -12.94 -21.40
CA VAL A 419 -35.50 -12.53 -20.35
C VAL A 419 -36.18 -11.47 -19.47
N GLN A 420 -36.36 -11.81 -18.19
CA GLN A 420 -37.05 -10.98 -17.20
C GLN A 420 -36.17 -10.75 -15.97
N TYR A 421 -36.37 -9.62 -15.30
CA TYR A 421 -35.60 -9.19 -14.13
C TYR A 421 -36.47 -9.21 -12.85
N ALA A 422 -35.88 -9.59 -11.71
CA ALA A 422 -36.42 -9.31 -10.39
C ALA A 422 -35.28 -9.02 -9.40
N GLN A 423 -35.38 -7.91 -8.68
CA GLN A 423 -34.35 -7.44 -7.75
C GLN A 423 -34.04 -8.45 -6.62
N GLY A 424 -35.06 -9.13 -6.08
CA GLY A 424 -34.91 -10.22 -5.10
C GLY A 424 -34.57 -9.79 -3.67
N ASN A 425 -33.63 -8.87 -3.50
CA ASN A 425 -33.21 -8.30 -2.21
C ASN A 425 -33.04 -6.77 -2.33
N LEU A 426 -33.05 -6.08 -1.18
CA LEU A 426 -32.54 -4.70 -1.11
C LEU A 426 -31.02 -4.69 -1.28
N SER A 427 -30.44 -3.56 -1.69
CA SER A 427 -29.00 -3.44 -1.90
C SER A 427 -28.20 -3.84 -0.65
N PRO A 428 -27.14 -4.65 -0.79
CA PRO A 428 -26.36 -5.10 0.37
C PRO A 428 -25.58 -3.99 1.07
N ASN A 429 -25.27 -2.88 0.38
CA ASN A 429 -24.62 -1.70 0.97
C ASN A 429 -25.58 -0.83 1.82
N GLY A 430 -26.83 -1.25 2.01
CA GLY A 430 -27.85 -0.53 2.76
C GLY A 430 -28.56 0.59 1.98
N GLN A 431 -28.02 1.02 0.83
CA GLN A 431 -28.62 2.04 -0.03
C GLN A 431 -29.99 1.57 -0.52
N LEU A 432 -31.03 2.34 -0.15
CA LEU A 432 -32.38 2.06 -0.62
C LEU A 432 -32.59 2.67 -2.02
N PRO A 433 -33.44 2.06 -2.87
CA PRO A 433 -33.78 2.60 -4.19
C PRO A 433 -34.25 4.04 -4.09
N THR A 434 -33.73 4.92 -4.96
CA THR A 434 -34.13 6.33 -5.03
C THR A 434 -35.65 6.48 -5.06
N VAL A 435 -36.19 7.43 -4.31
CA VAL A 435 -37.63 7.72 -4.37
C VAL A 435 -38.01 8.17 -5.79
N ASP A 436 -38.94 7.45 -6.42
CA ASP A 436 -39.41 7.75 -7.78
C ASP A 436 -39.96 9.20 -7.86
N PRO A 437 -39.50 10.03 -8.82
CA PRO A 437 -39.90 11.42 -8.98
C PRO A 437 -41.42 11.63 -9.12
N ALA A 438 -42.17 10.61 -9.56
CA ALA A 438 -43.63 10.65 -9.64
C ALA A 438 -44.29 10.92 -8.28
N TYR A 439 -43.67 10.52 -7.17
CA TYR A 439 -44.22 10.73 -5.82
C TYR A 439 -43.94 12.13 -5.25
N PHE A 440 -43.01 12.90 -5.85
CA PHE A 440 -42.70 14.27 -5.42
C PHE A 440 -43.58 15.36 -6.06
N GLY A 441 -44.63 15.00 -6.81
CA GLY A 441 -45.64 15.94 -7.30
C GLY A 441 -45.13 17.06 -8.22
N GLY A 442 -43.96 16.88 -8.83
CA GLY A 442 -43.26 17.90 -9.63
C GLY A 442 -41.78 18.10 -9.25
N GLY A 443 -41.33 17.48 -8.15
CA GLY A 443 -39.94 17.55 -7.66
C GLY A 443 -39.82 18.39 -6.39
N LEU A 444 -38.61 18.43 -5.83
CA LEU A 444 -38.28 19.17 -4.62
C LEU A 444 -37.59 20.49 -4.96
N LYS A 445 -37.84 21.54 -4.16
CA LYS A 445 -37.15 22.82 -4.26
C LYS A 445 -35.77 22.69 -3.61
N GLY A 446 -34.72 22.57 -4.41
CA GLY A 446 -33.32 22.58 -3.99
C GLY A 446 -32.78 24.00 -3.86
N GLU A 447 -32.29 24.35 -2.67
CA GLU A 447 -31.62 25.61 -2.33
C GLU A 447 -30.15 25.34 -1.98
N TYR A 448 -29.23 25.94 -2.74
CA TYR A 448 -27.81 25.60 -2.70
C TYR A 448 -26.98 26.76 -2.12
N PHE A 449 -26.10 26.48 -1.16
CA PHE A 449 -25.39 27.48 -0.34
C PHE A 449 -23.87 27.33 -0.43
N ASN A 450 -23.15 28.46 -0.45
CA ASN A 450 -21.69 28.54 -0.36
C ASN A 450 -21.22 28.51 1.11
N ASN A 451 -21.53 27.41 1.81
CA ASN A 451 -21.04 27.03 3.14
C ASN A 451 -21.62 25.66 3.50
N THR A 452 -21.07 24.97 4.49
CA THR A 452 -21.59 23.69 5.01
C THR A 452 -22.73 23.84 6.04
N THR A 453 -23.22 25.05 6.28
CA THR A 453 -24.15 25.35 7.40
C THR A 453 -25.58 25.73 6.98
N LEU A 454 -25.90 25.65 5.68
CA LEU A 454 -27.20 26.03 5.10
C LEU A 454 -27.64 27.46 5.47
N SER A 455 -26.67 28.37 5.57
CA SER A 455 -26.88 29.73 6.08
C SER A 455 -26.70 30.81 5.00
N GLY A 456 -27.41 31.94 5.17
CA GLY A 456 -27.39 33.07 4.24
C GLY A 456 -28.40 32.93 3.09
N THR A 457 -28.13 33.64 1.99
CA THR A 457 -28.93 33.56 0.76
C THR A 457 -28.41 32.42 -0.13
N PRO A 458 -29.27 31.54 -0.67
CA PRO A 458 -28.85 30.54 -1.64
C PRO A 458 -28.17 31.17 -2.86
N VAL A 459 -27.08 30.55 -3.32
CA VAL A 459 -26.37 30.90 -4.57
C VAL A 459 -27.18 30.45 -5.78
N ALA A 460 -27.87 29.31 -5.66
CA ALA A 460 -28.79 28.80 -6.67
C ALA A 460 -30.06 28.24 -6.02
N THR A 461 -31.15 28.28 -6.77
CA THR A 461 -32.41 27.61 -6.43
C THR A 461 -33.00 26.99 -7.68
N ARG A 462 -33.37 25.71 -7.63
CA ARG A 462 -34.02 24.99 -8.73
C ARG A 462 -35.02 23.96 -8.21
N THR A 463 -35.81 23.39 -9.11
CA THR A 463 -36.61 22.19 -8.82
C THR A 463 -35.83 20.98 -9.31
N ASP A 464 -35.49 20.10 -8.37
CA ASP A 464 -34.79 18.84 -8.62
C ASP A 464 -35.83 17.70 -8.60
N PRO A 465 -35.86 16.79 -9.60
CA PRO A 465 -36.90 15.76 -9.69
C PRO A 465 -36.78 14.71 -8.57
N THR A 466 -35.56 14.46 -8.09
CA THR A 466 -35.21 13.53 -7.00
C THR A 466 -34.09 14.17 -6.16
N VAL A 467 -33.79 13.59 -4.99
CA VAL A 467 -32.46 13.72 -4.37
C VAL A 467 -31.69 12.46 -4.69
N SER A 468 -31.03 12.43 -5.84
CA SER A 468 -30.09 11.38 -6.22
C SER A 468 -29.04 12.01 -7.10
N PHE A 469 -27.97 12.44 -6.44
CA PHE A 469 -26.88 13.21 -7.04
C PHE A 469 -25.56 12.52 -6.73
N ASP A 470 -24.84 12.19 -7.79
CA ASP A 470 -23.40 12.02 -7.76
C ASP A 470 -22.83 13.16 -8.61
N TRP A 471 -22.13 14.09 -7.95
CA TRP A 471 -21.49 15.19 -8.65
C TRP A 471 -20.09 14.83 -9.15
N THR A 472 -19.51 13.68 -8.79
CA THR A 472 -18.16 13.24 -9.16
C THR A 472 -17.12 14.33 -8.85
N GLY A 473 -17.21 14.92 -7.66
CA GLY A 473 -16.39 16.08 -7.24
C GLY A 473 -16.60 17.39 -8.01
N LYS A 474 -17.65 17.52 -8.84
CA LYS A 474 -17.97 18.74 -9.60
C LYS A 474 -18.83 19.70 -8.77
N SER A 475 -18.86 20.97 -9.18
CA SER A 475 -19.74 21.97 -8.57
C SER A 475 -21.22 21.69 -8.91
N PRO A 476 -22.13 21.67 -7.92
CA PRO A 476 -23.52 21.27 -8.13
C PRO A 476 -24.38 22.35 -8.84
N ALA A 477 -23.92 23.60 -8.85
CA ALA A 477 -24.50 24.70 -9.62
C ALA A 477 -23.48 25.83 -9.83
N SER A 478 -23.62 26.58 -10.93
CA SER A 478 -22.77 27.75 -11.23
C SER A 478 -22.69 28.73 -10.05
N GLY A 479 -21.47 29.06 -9.63
CA GLY A 479 -21.21 29.97 -8.50
C GLY A 479 -20.90 29.28 -7.17
N LEU A 480 -20.98 27.94 -7.10
CA LEU A 480 -20.56 27.15 -5.94
C LEU A 480 -19.17 26.55 -6.17
N SER A 481 -18.45 26.34 -5.07
CA SER A 481 -17.22 25.53 -5.04
C SER A 481 -17.54 24.04 -5.27
N THR A 482 -16.52 23.24 -5.61
CA THR A 482 -16.59 21.77 -5.67
C THR A 482 -16.64 21.12 -4.29
N THR A 483 -16.20 21.84 -3.26
CA THR A 483 -16.25 21.44 -1.85
C THR A 483 -16.75 22.61 -0.98
N ASN A 484 -17.07 22.36 0.29
CA ASN A 484 -17.53 23.36 1.25
C ASN A 484 -18.85 24.07 0.87
N TYR A 485 -19.80 23.29 0.36
CA TYR A 485 -21.16 23.75 0.03
C TYR A 485 -22.22 22.95 0.79
N SER A 486 -23.47 23.40 0.76
CA SER A 486 -24.62 22.65 1.29
C SER A 486 -25.87 22.85 0.44
N VAL A 487 -26.82 21.93 0.55
CA VAL A 487 -28.08 21.95 -0.19
C VAL A 487 -29.24 21.57 0.73
N ARG A 488 -30.35 22.29 0.63
CA ARG A 488 -31.63 21.94 1.24
C ARG A 488 -32.66 21.66 0.15
N TRP A 489 -33.24 20.47 0.14
CA TRP A 489 -34.40 20.15 -0.69
C TRP A 489 -35.67 20.15 0.15
N THR A 490 -36.69 20.90 -0.25
CA THR A 490 -37.99 20.94 0.43
C THR A 490 -39.13 20.66 -0.53
N GLY A 491 -40.15 19.93 -0.08
CA GLY A 491 -41.35 19.64 -0.88
C GLY A 491 -42.25 18.59 -0.23
N THR A 492 -43.06 17.92 -1.04
CA THR A 492 -44.01 16.90 -0.56
C THR A 492 -43.85 15.57 -1.27
N LEU A 493 -43.88 14.48 -0.52
CA LEU A 493 -43.96 13.11 -1.02
C LEU A 493 -45.38 12.58 -0.83
N THR A 494 -45.98 11.98 -1.86
CA THR A 494 -47.28 11.32 -1.79
C THR A 494 -47.09 9.80 -1.78
N PRO A 495 -47.34 9.09 -0.66
CA PRO A 495 -47.10 7.65 -0.56
C PRO A 495 -48.10 6.85 -1.42
N PRO A 496 -47.67 5.78 -2.14
CA PRO A 496 -48.59 4.90 -2.87
C PRO A 496 -49.45 4.05 -1.93
N ASP A 497 -48.87 3.57 -0.83
CA ASP A 497 -49.45 2.60 0.10
C ASP A 497 -49.47 3.11 1.54
N THR A 498 -50.31 2.48 2.38
CA THR A 498 -50.34 2.74 3.83
C THR A 498 -49.49 1.70 4.56
N GLY A 499 -48.56 2.16 5.40
CA GLY A 499 -47.72 1.30 6.23
C GLY A 499 -46.40 1.97 6.61
N THR A 500 -45.51 1.17 7.20
CA THR A 500 -44.17 1.59 7.60
C THR A 500 -43.21 1.59 6.41
N TYR A 501 -42.82 2.78 5.96
CA TYR A 501 -41.75 2.96 4.97
C TYR A 501 -40.41 2.96 5.69
N THR A 502 -39.36 2.43 5.05
CA THR A 502 -37.99 2.68 5.48
C THR A 502 -37.39 3.71 4.53
N PHE A 503 -36.98 4.87 5.03
CA PHE A 503 -36.16 5.82 4.28
C PHE A 503 -34.68 5.54 4.49
N GLY A 504 -33.87 5.86 3.49
CA GLY A 504 -32.42 5.84 3.58
C GLY A 504 -31.84 7.13 3.03
N LEU A 505 -30.83 7.68 3.71
CA LEU A 505 -29.97 8.71 3.17
C LEU A 505 -28.57 8.13 3.05
N THR A 506 -28.12 7.97 1.81
CA THR A 506 -26.73 7.66 1.49
C THR A 506 -26.03 8.96 1.16
N SER A 507 -24.97 9.33 1.88
CA SER A 507 -24.19 10.53 1.57
C SER A 507 -22.71 10.39 1.90
N ASP A 508 -21.89 10.96 1.03
CA ASP A 508 -20.51 11.37 1.32
C ASP A 508 -20.57 12.72 2.06
N ASP A 509 -19.93 12.82 3.21
CA ASP A 509 -20.19 13.80 4.26
C ASP A 509 -21.66 13.81 4.76
N GLY A 510 -22.16 14.98 5.20
CA GLY A 510 -23.25 15.06 6.15
C GLY A 510 -24.64 15.22 5.53
N SER A 511 -25.62 14.47 6.04
CA SER A 511 -27.02 14.58 5.60
C SER A 511 -28.04 14.42 6.73
N ARG A 512 -29.26 14.94 6.52
CA ARG A 512 -30.41 14.78 7.44
C ARG A 512 -31.72 14.66 6.66
N LEU A 513 -32.64 13.84 7.17
CA LEU A 513 -34.01 13.75 6.65
C LEU A 513 -35.00 14.21 7.72
N PHE A 514 -35.90 15.10 7.34
CA PHE A 514 -37.08 15.44 8.11
C PHE A 514 -38.34 15.01 7.35
N VAL A 515 -39.24 14.32 8.05
CA VAL A 515 -40.57 13.95 7.52
C VAL A 515 -41.62 14.59 8.42
N ASN A 516 -42.53 15.37 7.82
CA ASN A 516 -43.55 16.16 8.53
C ASN A 516 -42.96 17.09 9.62
N GLY A 517 -41.74 17.59 9.40
CA GLY A 517 -41.01 18.46 10.33
C GLY A 517 -40.31 17.75 11.50
N GLN A 518 -40.41 16.42 11.60
CA GLN A 518 -39.63 15.62 12.55
C GLN A 518 -38.36 15.12 11.89
N GLN A 519 -37.20 15.36 12.50
CA GLN A 519 -35.93 14.75 12.07
C GLN A 519 -35.99 13.24 12.32
N VAL A 520 -35.80 12.45 11.27
CA VAL A 520 -35.83 10.97 11.33
C VAL A 520 -34.48 10.34 11.02
N ILE A 521 -33.63 11.01 10.23
CA ILE A 521 -32.23 10.63 10.02
C ILE A 521 -31.35 11.81 10.42
N ASP A 522 -30.31 11.54 11.21
CA ASP A 522 -29.24 12.49 11.51
C ASP A 522 -27.88 11.86 11.21
N ASN A 523 -27.28 12.27 10.09
CA ASN A 523 -25.99 11.81 9.61
C ASN A 523 -25.04 13.00 9.42
N TRP A 524 -25.16 14.05 10.26
CA TRP A 524 -24.51 15.35 10.04
C TRP A 524 -23.05 15.39 10.53
N ARG A 525 -22.16 14.65 9.84
CA ARG A 525 -20.72 14.55 10.11
C ARG A 525 -19.91 14.32 8.82
N ASP A 526 -18.62 14.66 8.87
CA ASP A 526 -17.67 14.38 7.78
C ASP A 526 -17.35 12.88 7.75
N GLN A 527 -17.43 12.24 6.58
CA GLN A 527 -17.28 10.78 6.40
C GLN A 527 -17.27 10.38 4.91
N ALA A 528 -16.66 9.24 4.60
CA ALA A 528 -16.90 8.57 3.32
C ALA A 528 -18.36 8.10 3.18
N SER A 529 -18.83 7.91 1.94
CA SER A 529 -20.23 7.59 1.63
C SER A 529 -20.85 6.51 2.53
N HIS A 530 -21.87 6.90 3.31
CA HIS A 530 -22.53 6.05 4.30
C HIS A 530 -24.05 6.14 4.19
N THR A 531 -24.75 5.00 4.31
CA THR A 531 -26.23 4.98 4.37
C THR A 531 -26.73 4.91 5.81
N GLU A 532 -27.42 5.95 6.27
CA GLU A 532 -28.28 5.90 7.45
C GLU A 532 -29.73 5.63 7.05
N THR A 533 -30.49 4.92 7.89
CA THR A 533 -31.90 4.58 7.62
C THR A 533 -32.84 4.87 8.78
N ALA A 534 -34.11 5.14 8.48
CA ALA A 534 -35.14 5.36 9.48
C ALA A 534 -36.52 4.92 8.99
N THR A 535 -37.34 4.36 9.89
CA THR A 535 -38.72 3.94 9.57
C THR A 535 -39.73 5.03 9.87
N VAL A 536 -40.68 5.28 8.97
CA VAL A 536 -41.78 6.23 9.13
C VAL A 536 -43.09 5.62 8.65
N ASP A 537 -44.12 5.68 9.50
CA ASP A 537 -45.48 5.28 9.12
C ASP A 537 -46.14 6.37 8.28
N LEU A 538 -46.56 6.02 7.06
CA LEU A 538 -47.24 6.91 6.12
C LEU A 538 -48.57 6.31 5.65
N THR A 539 -49.49 7.19 5.21
CA THR A 539 -50.82 6.81 4.72
C THR A 539 -50.90 7.07 3.21
N ALA A 540 -51.37 6.08 2.44
CA ALA A 540 -51.59 6.18 1.00
C ALA A 540 -52.29 7.48 0.60
N GLY A 541 -51.79 8.16 -0.42
CA GLY A 541 -52.37 9.36 -1.00
C GLY A 541 -52.38 10.61 -0.08
N THR A 542 -51.81 10.54 1.13
CA THR A 542 -51.70 11.69 2.05
C THR A 542 -50.31 12.32 1.93
N PRO A 543 -50.17 13.55 1.39
CA PRO A 543 -48.86 14.16 1.20
C PRO A 543 -48.13 14.40 2.53
N ALA A 544 -46.93 13.86 2.65
CA ALA A 544 -46.00 14.13 3.74
C ALA A 544 -45.03 15.25 3.32
N GLN A 545 -44.71 16.16 4.23
CA GLN A 545 -43.64 17.16 3.99
C GLN A 545 -42.27 16.45 4.09
N ILE A 546 -41.40 16.70 3.12
CA ILE A 546 -40.02 16.20 3.08
C ILE A 546 -39.07 17.39 3.08
N GLU A 547 -38.09 17.35 3.98
CA GLU A 547 -36.89 18.19 3.92
C GLU A 547 -35.65 17.29 3.98
N VAL A 548 -34.76 17.43 3.00
CA VAL A 548 -33.43 16.81 3.02
C VAL A 548 -32.39 17.92 3.08
N ASP A 549 -31.55 17.85 4.10
CA ASP A 549 -30.37 18.71 4.24
C ASP A 549 -29.12 17.90 3.90
N TYR A 550 -28.18 18.50 3.19
CA TYR A 550 -26.89 17.91 2.79
C TYR A 550 -25.77 18.95 2.87
N TYR A 551 -24.55 18.53 3.22
CA TYR A 551 -23.33 19.31 2.99
C TYR A 551 -22.19 18.46 2.45
N GLN A 552 -21.31 19.10 1.67
CA GLN A 552 -20.02 18.55 1.24
C GLN A 552 -18.88 19.38 1.82
N ALA A 553 -17.99 18.76 2.60
CA ALA A 553 -16.72 19.32 3.04
C ALA A 553 -15.56 18.85 2.15
N GLY A 554 -15.58 17.60 1.66
CA GLY A 554 -14.65 17.06 0.66
C GLY A 554 -14.90 15.59 0.34
N GLY A 555 -14.43 15.11 -0.81
CA GLY A 555 -14.69 13.73 -1.28
C GLY A 555 -15.46 13.67 -2.60
N ASP A 556 -16.17 12.56 -2.80
CA ASP A 556 -16.89 12.18 -4.02
C ASP A 556 -18.09 13.08 -4.34
N ALA A 557 -18.69 13.70 -3.30
CA ALA A 557 -19.86 14.57 -3.37
C ALA A 557 -21.11 13.82 -3.87
N THR A 558 -21.60 12.89 -3.05
CA THR A 558 -22.75 12.03 -3.34
C THR A 558 -23.86 12.20 -2.30
N VAL A 559 -25.13 12.18 -2.75
CA VAL A 559 -26.31 12.11 -1.89
C VAL A 559 -27.51 11.45 -2.58
N ASN A 560 -28.11 10.45 -1.93
CA ASN A 560 -29.32 9.75 -2.38
C ASN A 560 -30.36 9.62 -1.26
N LEU A 561 -31.56 10.14 -1.48
CA LEU A 561 -32.77 9.83 -0.71
C LEU A 561 -33.45 8.60 -1.34
N GLY A 562 -33.24 7.45 -0.69
CA GLY A 562 -33.88 6.19 -1.02
C GLY A 562 -35.03 5.82 -0.11
N TRP A 563 -35.83 4.84 -0.53
CA TRP A 563 -36.85 4.23 0.32
C TRP A 563 -37.12 2.75 -0.01
N ALA A 564 -37.61 2.02 0.98
CA ALA A 564 -38.28 0.73 0.82
C ALA A 564 -39.75 0.93 1.20
N VAL A 565 -40.65 0.58 0.28
CA VAL A 565 -42.11 0.75 0.47
C VAL A 565 -42.72 -0.45 1.20
N PRO A 566 -43.81 -0.27 1.96
CA PRO A 566 -44.46 -1.36 2.69
C PRO A 566 -44.87 -2.53 1.79
N ASN A 567 -44.83 -3.75 2.32
CA ASN A 567 -45.36 -4.96 1.69
C ASN A 567 -44.69 -5.40 0.36
N GLN A 568 -43.51 -4.87 0.00
CA GLN A 568 -42.75 -5.39 -1.13
C GLN A 568 -42.10 -6.75 -0.82
N ASP A 569 -42.73 -7.83 -1.28
CA ASP A 569 -42.15 -9.17 -1.29
C ASP A 569 -41.17 -9.33 -2.47
N LEU A 570 -40.00 -8.70 -2.40
CA LEU A 570 -38.97 -8.77 -3.44
C LEU A 570 -38.46 -10.21 -3.64
N GLN A 571 -38.29 -10.96 -2.54
CA GLN A 571 -37.81 -12.34 -2.59
C GLN A 571 -38.86 -13.27 -3.21
N GLY A 572 -40.13 -13.17 -2.81
CA GLY A 572 -41.22 -13.94 -3.42
C GLY A 572 -41.42 -13.64 -4.90
N GLN A 573 -41.22 -12.38 -5.34
CA GLN A 573 -41.20 -12.03 -6.77
C GLN A 573 -40.07 -12.74 -7.52
N ALA A 574 -38.85 -12.74 -6.99
CA ALA A 574 -37.70 -13.44 -7.58
C ALA A 574 -37.90 -14.97 -7.61
N VAL A 575 -38.41 -15.56 -6.53
CA VAL A 575 -38.75 -16.99 -6.45
C VAL A 575 -39.84 -17.35 -7.46
N ALA A 576 -40.91 -16.55 -7.57
CA ALA A 576 -41.97 -16.77 -8.56
C ALA A 576 -41.46 -16.62 -10.00
N LEU A 577 -40.52 -15.72 -10.25
CA LEU A 577 -39.86 -15.54 -11.54
C LEU A 577 -38.95 -16.73 -11.89
N ALA A 578 -38.15 -17.21 -10.93
CA ALA A 578 -37.31 -18.38 -11.09
C ALA A 578 -38.14 -19.64 -11.38
N ALA A 579 -39.24 -19.86 -10.66
CA ALA A 579 -40.07 -21.05 -10.79
C ALA A 579 -40.77 -21.21 -12.16
N LYS A 580 -40.95 -20.11 -12.90
CA LYS A 580 -41.55 -20.11 -14.26
C LYS A 580 -40.53 -20.06 -15.40
N SER A 581 -39.23 -20.02 -15.09
CA SER A 581 -38.15 -19.83 -16.07
C SER A 581 -37.34 -21.11 -16.27
N ASP A 582 -36.81 -21.36 -17.48
CA ASP A 582 -36.00 -22.56 -17.74
C ASP A 582 -34.66 -22.55 -16.97
N VAL A 583 -34.13 -21.33 -16.75
CA VAL A 583 -32.86 -21.04 -16.08
C VAL A 583 -33.04 -19.81 -15.18
N ALA A 584 -32.41 -19.83 -14.01
CA ALA A 584 -32.24 -18.65 -13.16
C ALA A 584 -30.76 -18.25 -13.12
N VAL A 585 -30.46 -16.97 -13.32
CA VAL A 585 -29.13 -16.36 -13.18
C VAL A 585 -29.21 -15.35 -12.03
N VAL A 586 -28.64 -15.71 -10.89
CA VAL A 586 -28.67 -14.89 -9.66
C VAL A 586 -27.34 -14.15 -9.52
N TYR A 587 -27.37 -12.84 -9.44
CA TYR A 587 -26.22 -12.01 -9.09
C TYR A 587 -26.16 -11.83 -7.58
N ALA A 588 -24.96 -11.99 -7.03
CA ALA A 588 -24.66 -11.58 -5.67
C ALA A 588 -23.34 -10.82 -5.64
N ASN A 589 -23.27 -9.79 -4.81
CA ASN A 589 -22.20 -8.81 -4.85
C ASN A 589 -21.79 -8.43 -3.43
N ASP A 590 -20.55 -7.98 -3.29
CA ASP A 590 -20.04 -7.29 -2.10
C ASP A 590 -19.30 -6.03 -2.53
N TYR A 591 -19.18 -5.03 -1.66
CA TYR A 591 -18.54 -3.75 -1.95
C TYR A 591 -17.33 -3.52 -1.05
N GLU A 592 -16.14 -3.63 -1.66
CA GLU A 592 -14.84 -3.38 -1.04
C GLU A 592 -14.35 -1.97 -1.39
N ALA A 593 -13.74 -1.28 -0.43
CA ALA A 593 -13.23 0.08 -0.62
C ALA A 593 -12.00 0.36 0.26
N GLU A 594 -11.16 1.29 -0.22
CA GLU A 594 -10.11 1.89 0.59
C GLU A 594 -10.63 2.48 1.92
N GLY A 595 -9.84 2.36 2.98
CA GLY A 595 -10.12 2.97 4.28
C GLY A 595 -10.97 2.13 5.25
N GLY A 596 -11.55 1.01 4.81
CA GLY A 596 -12.27 0.08 5.68
C GLY A 596 -12.14 -1.38 5.22
N ASP A 597 -11.87 -2.29 6.15
CA ASP A 597 -11.85 -3.72 5.87
C ASP A 597 -13.22 -4.37 6.07
N LEU A 598 -13.46 -5.51 5.39
CA LEU A 598 -14.66 -6.31 5.58
C LEU A 598 -14.68 -6.96 6.98
N ALA A 599 -15.85 -6.91 7.63
CA ALA A 599 -16.05 -7.54 8.93
C ALA A 599 -16.05 -9.07 8.88
N ASN A 600 -16.45 -9.65 7.73
CA ASN A 600 -16.48 -11.08 7.46
C ASN A 600 -16.30 -11.35 5.94
N ILE A 601 -16.63 -12.57 5.48
CA ILE A 601 -16.58 -12.98 4.06
C ILE A 601 -17.87 -13.69 3.62
N ASP A 602 -18.95 -13.48 4.35
CA ASP A 602 -20.30 -13.90 3.94
C ASP A 602 -20.85 -12.87 2.97
N LEU A 603 -21.56 -13.30 1.91
CA LEU A 603 -22.28 -12.38 1.03
C LEU A 603 -23.23 -11.49 1.86
N PRO A 604 -23.13 -10.15 1.75
CA PRO A 604 -23.84 -9.23 2.64
C PRO A 604 -25.37 -9.26 2.47
N GLY A 605 -26.07 -8.79 3.50
CA GLY A 605 -27.53 -8.71 3.53
C GLY A 605 -28.22 -10.09 3.53
N THR A 606 -29.22 -10.26 2.67
CA THR A 606 -30.02 -11.50 2.56
C THR A 606 -29.73 -12.31 1.29
N GLN A 607 -28.59 -12.05 0.64
CA GLN A 607 -28.24 -12.64 -0.66
C GLN A 607 -28.11 -14.18 -0.59
N ASN A 608 -27.50 -14.71 0.47
CA ASN A 608 -27.43 -16.16 0.71
C ASN A 608 -28.82 -16.80 0.76
N GLN A 609 -29.78 -16.20 1.47
CA GLN A 609 -31.15 -16.68 1.58
C GLN A 609 -31.90 -16.57 0.24
N LEU A 610 -31.67 -15.51 -0.54
CA LEU A 610 -32.23 -15.35 -1.89
C LEU A 610 -31.75 -16.47 -2.83
N ILE A 611 -30.45 -16.76 -2.86
CA ILE A 611 -29.86 -17.81 -3.69
C ILE A 611 -30.47 -19.18 -3.32
N GLU A 612 -30.58 -19.48 -2.01
CA GLU A 612 -31.21 -20.73 -1.56
C GLU A 612 -32.68 -20.84 -1.96
N ALA A 613 -33.45 -19.77 -1.79
CA ALA A 613 -34.87 -19.75 -2.13
C ALA A 613 -35.10 -19.92 -3.65
N VAL A 614 -34.26 -19.30 -4.48
CA VAL A 614 -34.29 -19.44 -5.94
C VAL A 614 -33.87 -20.85 -6.38
N ALA A 615 -32.77 -21.37 -5.84
CA ALA A 615 -32.28 -22.72 -6.16
C ALA A 615 -33.27 -23.83 -5.76
N ALA A 616 -34.04 -23.62 -4.68
CA ALA A 616 -35.08 -24.55 -4.25
C ALA A 616 -36.26 -24.68 -5.23
N VAL A 617 -36.55 -23.65 -6.03
CA VAL A 617 -37.64 -23.68 -7.03
C VAL A 617 -37.15 -23.83 -8.47
N ASN A 618 -35.90 -23.47 -8.77
CA ASN A 618 -35.28 -23.66 -10.08
C ASN A 618 -33.95 -24.44 -9.96
N PRO A 619 -33.91 -25.74 -10.29
CA PRO A 619 -32.70 -26.54 -10.22
C PRO A 619 -31.65 -26.17 -11.27
N ASN A 620 -31.98 -25.34 -12.27
CA ASN A 620 -31.05 -24.80 -13.25
C ASN A 620 -30.59 -23.38 -12.85
N THR A 621 -30.26 -23.20 -11.56
CA THR A 621 -29.72 -21.94 -11.05
C THR A 621 -28.22 -21.83 -11.33
N VAL A 622 -27.81 -20.69 -11.88
CA VAL A 622 -26.44 -20.21 -12.03
C VAL A 622 -26.27 -18.99 -11.12
N VAL A 623 -25.19 -18.92 -10.36
CA VAL A 623 -24.81 -17.72 -9.60
C VAL A 623 -23.66 -17.02 -10.31
N VAL A 624 -23.70 -15.69 -10.34
CA VAL A 624 -22.59 -14.83 -10.72
C VAL A 624 -22.24 -13.98 -9.51
N LEU A 625 -20.97 -14.04 -9.09
CA LEU A 625 -20.43 -13.25 -8.00
C LEU A 625 -19.73 -12.02 -8.61
N ASN A 626 -20.10 -10.83 -8.14
CA ASN A 626 -19.29 -9.63 -8.35
C ASN A 626 -18.67 -9.22 -7.01
N THR A 627 -17.52 -9.81 -6.69
CA THR A 627 -16.86 -9.65 -5.39
C THR A 627 -15.37 -9.33 -5.60
N GLY A 628 -14.81 -8.38 -4.87
CA GLY A 628 -13.42 -7.97 -5.06
C GLY A 628 -12.41 -9.06 -4.67
N SER A 629 -12.81 -9.86 -3.68
CA SER A 629 -12.05 -10.91 -3.00
C SER A 629 -12.90 -12.18 -2.79
N ALA A 630 -12.38 -13.13 -1.99
CA ALA A 630 -13.01 -14.43 -1.80
C ALA A 630 -14.12 -14.46 -0.74
N VAL A 631 -15.33 -14.88 -1.16
CA VAL A 631 -16.50 -15.10 -0.28
C VAL A 631 -16.81 -16.57 -0.03
N VAL A 632 -17.52 -16.88 1.06
CA VAL A 632 -18.07 -18.21 1.33
C VAL A 632 -19.40 -18.45 0.59
N MET A 633 -19.64 -19.70 0.18
CA MET A 633 -20.80 -20.10 -0.60
C MET A 633 -21.57 -21.25 0.09
N PRO A 634 -22.36 -20.98 1.16
CA PRO A 634 -23.08 -22.02 1.91
C PRO A 634 -24.14 -22.77 1.08
N TRP A 635 -24.57 -22.19 -0.04
CA TRP A 635 -25.53 -22.73 -1.00
C TRP A 635 -24.90 -23.48 -2.19
N LEU A 636 -23.58 -23.66 -2.20
CA LEU A 636 -22.84 -24.14 -3.38
C LEU A 636 -23.30 -25.51 -3.91
N ASP A 637 -23.82 -26.39 -3.05
CA ASP A 637 -24.36 -27.69 -3.44
C ASP A 637 -25.73 -27.61 -4.14
N LYS A 638 -26.50 -26.54 -3.88
CA LYS A 638 -27.87 -26.32 -4.39
C LYS A 638 -27.93 -25.78 -5.82
N VAL A 639 -26.87 -25.13 -6.31
CA VAL A 639 -26.82 -24.49 -7.64
C VAL A 639 -26.02 -25.32 -8.66
N LYS A 640 -26.25 -25.12 -9.96
CA LYS A 640 -25.53 -25.87 -11.03
C LYS A 640 -24.35 -25.10 -11.64
N GLY A 641 -24.43 -23.78 -11.73
CA GLY A 641 -23.36 -22.93 -12.23
C GLY A 641 -22.90 -21.92 -11.19
N VAL A 642 -21.60 -21.63 -11.15
CA VAL A 642 -21.05 -20.48 -10.42
C VAL A 642 -19.95 -19.84 -11.26
N PHE A 643 -20.07 -18.54 -11.51
CA PHE A 643 -18.99 -17.68 -11.98
C PHE A 643 -18.53 -16.76 -10.85
N GLU A 644 -17.23 -16.63 -10.70
CA GLU A 644 -16.62 -15.43 -10.14
C GLU A 644 -16.37 -14.45 -11.29
N ALA A 645 -16.92 -13.24 -11.21
CA ALA A 645 -16.79 -12.19 -12.22
C ALA A 645 -16.08 -10.94 -11.67
N TRP A 646 -15.65 -10.97 -10.40
CA TRP A 646 -14.90 -9.91 -9.74
C TRP A 646 -15.63 -8.55 -9.80
N TYR A 647 -14.91 -7.46 -9.98
CA TYR A 647 -15.49 -6.22 -10.47
C TYR A 647 -15.14 -6.07 -11.97
N PRO A 648 -16.06 -6.41 -12.90
CA PRO A 648 -15.74 -6.57 -14.33
C PRO A 648 -15.71 -5.24 -15.12
N GLY A 649 -15.75 -4.09 -14.46
CA GLY A 649 -15.79 -2.78 -15.10
C GLY A 649 -17.05 -2.52 -15.92
N GLN A 650 -17.00 -1.47 -16.74
CA GLN A 650 -18.20 -0.92 -17.41
C GLN A 650 -18.87 -1.85 -18.43
N GLU A 651 -18.17 -2.90 -18.91
CA GLU A 651 -18.70 -3.88 -19.87
C GLU A 651 -19.23 -5.17 -19.21
N SER A 652 -19.38 -5.15 -17.87
CA SER A 652 -19.95 -6.22 -17.01
C SER A 652 -20.97 -7.11 -17.72
N GLY A 653 -22.13 -6.56 -18.10
CA GLY A 653 -23.21 -7.34 -18.69
C GLY A 653 -22.90 -7.94 -20.06
N ASN A 654 -22.09 -7.28 -20.88
CA ASN A 654 -21.66 -7.81 -22.17
C ASN A 654 -20.71 -9.01 -22.00
N ALA A 655 -19.75 -8.92 -21.07
CA ALA A 655 -18.79 -9.98 -20.81
C ALA A 655 -19.49 -11.25 -20.30
N ILE A 656 -20.28 -11.12 -19.23
CA ILE A 656 -20.95 -12.27 -18.61
C ILE A 656 -22.01 -12.91 -19.51
N ALA A 657 -22.75 -12.13 -20.30
CA ALA A 657 -23.69 -12.68 -21.27
C ALA A 657 -22.98 -13.54 -22.35
N ARG A 658 -21.80 -13.10 -22.81
CA ARG A 658 -21.01 -13.83 -23.80
C ARG A 658 -20.38 -15.09 -23.24
N LEU A 659 -20.03 -15.09 -21.95
CA LEU A 659 -19.62 -16.29 -21.21
C LEU A 659 -20.79 -17.25 -21.02
N LEU A 660 -21.93 -16.80 -20.49
CA LEU A 660 -23.12 -17.64 -20.27
C LEU A 660 -23.57 -18.38 -21.53
N TYR A 661 -23.58 -17.71 -22.70
CA TYR A 661 -23.93 -18.33 -23.99
C TYR A 661 -22.77 -19.05 -24.70
N GLY A 662 -21.55 -19.00 -24.16
CA GLY A 662 -20.39 -19.68 -24.74
C GLY A 662 -19.91 -19.10 -26.08
N ASP A 663 -20.14 -17.81 -26.31
CA ASP A 663 -19.45 -17.04 -27.36
C ASP A 663 -17.96 -16.92 -27.04
N VAL A 664 -17.67 -16.80 -25.74
CA VAL A 664 -16.33 -16.92 -25.14
C VAL A 664 -16.33 -18.19 -24.30
N ASN A 665 -15.21 -18.90 -24.32
CA ASN A 665 -15.00 -20.04 -23.45
C ASN A 665 -14.24 -19.54 -22.19
N PRO A 666 -14.79 -19.71 -20.97
CA PRO A 666 -14.12 -19.34 -19.73
C PRO A 666 -12.69 -19.87 -19.67
N SER A 667 -11.77 -18.99 -19.26
CA SER A 667 -10.34 -19.27 -19.19
C SER A 667 -9.63 -18.65 -17.99
N GLY A 668 -10.34 -17.86 -17.17
CA GLY A 668 -9.82 -17.29 -15.94
C GLY A 668 -9.50 -18.37 -14.92
N LYS A 669 -8.55 -18.06 -14.04
CA LYS A 669 -8.07 -18.91 -12.95
C LYS A 669 -7.98 -18.07 -11.68
N LEU A 670 -8.37 -18.62 -10.52
CA LEU A 670 -8.36 -17.89 -9.26
C LEU A 670 -6.95 -17.37 -8.89
N PRO A 671 -6.73 -16.06 -8.70
CA PRO A 671 -5.47 -15.50 -8.22
C PRO A 671 -5.39 -15.48 -6.68
N VAL A 672 -6.46 -15.90 -5.98
CA VAL A 672 -6.57 -16.02 -4.51
C VAL A 672 -7.28 -17.33 -4.14
N THR A 673 -7.00 -17.89 -2.97
CA THR A 673 -7.61 -19.14 -2.50
C THR A 673 -8.94 -18.86 -1.78
N PHE A 674 -10.02 -19.54 -2.19
CA PHE A 674 -11.35 -19.36 -1.59
C PHE A 674 -11.53 -20.26 -0.35
N PRO A 675 -11.63 -19.70 0.87
CA PRO A 675 -11.74 -20.44 2.12
C PRO A 675 -13.11 -21.12 2.29
N THR A 676 -13.20 -22.11 3.18
CA THR A 676 -14.51 -22.61 3.66
C THR A 676 -15.09 -21.73 4.78
N SER A 677 -14.22 -21.03 5.52
CA SER A 677 -14.56 -20.14 6.65
C SER A 677 -13.34 -19.32 7.05
N LEU A 678 -13.55 -18.23 7.82
CA LEU A 678 -12.46 -17.40 8.36
C LEU A 678 -11.49 -18.17 9.26
N ASP A 679 -11.92 -19.23 9.94
CA ASP A 679 -11.01 -20.03 10.78
C ASP A 679 -9.90 -20.73 9.97
N GLN A 680 -10.03 -20.79 8.63
CA GLN A 680 -9.05 -21.40 7.73
C GLN A 680 -8.11 -20.40 7.04
N VAL A 681 -8.34 -19.08 7.10
CA VAL A 681 -7.43 -18.10 6.47
C VAL A 681 -6.15 -17.91 7.32
N PRO A 682 -5.04 -17.39 6.75
CA PRO A 682 -3.78 -17.27 7.48
C PRO A 682 -3.89 -16.35 8.71
N ALA A 683 -4.61 -15.23 8.59
CA ALA A 683 -4.78 -14.23 9.64
C ALA A 683 -6.10 -14.41 10.45
N SER A 684 -6.38 -15.64 10.86
CA SER A 684 -7.63 -16.02 11.54
C SER A 684 -7.71 -15.66 13.03
N THR A 685 -6.63 -15.17 13.66
CA THR A 685 -6.63 -14.78 15.08
C THR A 685 -6.64 -13.26 15.28
N ALA A 686 -7.20 -12.79 16.40
CA ALA A 686 -7.22 -11.36 16.75
C ALA A 686 -5.82 -10.70 16.77
N ALA A 687 -4.78 -11.46 17.09
CA ALA A 687 -3.39 -10.96 17.05
C ALA A 687 -2.88 -10.75 15.63
N GLN A 688 -3.41 -11.47 14.64
CA GLN A 688 -3.07 -11.36 13.22
C GLN A 688 -4.01 -10.43 12.44
N TRP A 689 -5.24 -10.21 12.93
CA TRP A 689 -6.25 -9.38 12.29
C TRP A 689 -7.26 -8.79 13.29
N PRO A 690 -7.44 -7.45 13.39
CA PRO A 690 -6.61 -6.38 12.83
C PRO A 690 -5.39 -6.07 13.73
N GLY A 691 -5.05 -6.95 14.68
CA GLY A 691 -3.99 -6.77 15.67
C GLY A 691 -4.52 -6.47 17.08
N VAL A 692 -3.62 -6.57 18.07
CA VAL A 692 -3.91 -6.31 19.49
C VAL A 692 -2.93 -5.27 20.03
N ASN A 693 -3.43 -4.25 20.75
CA ASN A 693 -2.63 -3.15 21.28
C ASN A 693 -1.77 -2.44 20.21
N GLY A 694 -2.32 -2.30 19.00
CA GLY A 694 -1.64 -1.67 17.88
C GLY A 694 -0.55 -2.52 17.21
N GLN A 695 -0.54 -3.84 17.42
CA GLN A 695 0.46 -4.76 16.88
C GLN A 695 -0.23 -5.86 16.06
N VAL A 696 0.10 -5.95 14.78
CA VAL A 696 -0.44 -6.94 13.83
C VAL A 696 0.61 -8.01 13.59
N GLN A 697 0.36 -9.24 14.05
CA GLN A 697 1.31 -10.34 13.90
C GLN A 697 1.18 -10.96 12.51
N TYR A 698 2.29 -11.05 11.77
CA TYR A 698 2.39 -11.77 10.50
C TYR A 698 3.00 -13.15 10.77
N SER A 699 2.44 -13.86 11.77
CA SER A 699 2.98 -15.09 12.36
C SER A 699 2.88 -16.34 11.47
N GLU A 700 2.12 -16.25 10.37
CA GLU A 700 2.11 -17.22 9.28
C GLU A 700 3.41 -17.23 8.47
N GLY A 701 4.19 -16.13 8.49
CA GLY A 701 5.45 -16.03 7.76
C GLY A 701 5.29 -16.29 6.26
N LEU A 702 6.05 -17.24 5.72
CA LEU A 702 6.00 -17.63 4.31
C LEU A 702 4.69 -18.31 3.88
N ASP A 703 3.91 -18.81 4.85
CA ASP A 703 2.70 -19.58 4.59
C ASP A 703 1.49 -18.65 4.33
N VAL A 704 1.56 -17.83 3.27
CA VAL A 704 0.47 -16.94 2.79
C VAL A 704 -0.25 -17.57 1.58
N GLY A 705 -1.57 -17.38 1.52
CA GLY A 705 -2.41 -17.94 0.45
C GLY A 705 -2.41 -19.47 0.44
N TYR A 706 -2.39 -20.09 -0.74
CA TYR A 706 -2.33 -21.55 -0.92
C TYR A 706 -1.18 -22.25 -0.15
N ARG A 707 -0.10 -21.52 0.17
CA ARG A 707 1.01 -22.02 1.00
C ARG A 707 0.52 -22.37 2.42
N TRP A 708 -0.37 -21.57 3.00
CA TRP A 708 -1.05 -21.88 4.27
C TRP A 708 -1.84 -23.18 4.20
N TYR A 709 -2.63 -23.36 3.13
CA TYR A 709 -3.44 -24.55 2.95
C TYR A 709 -2.59 -25.81 2.73
N ASP A 710 -1.42 -25.68 2.09
CA ASP A 710 -0.40 -26.73 2.04
C ASP A 710 0.16 -27.04 3.43
N ALA A 711 0.65 -26.02 4.15
CA ALA A 711 1.34 -26.17 5.44
C ALA A 711 0.41 -26.68 6.57
N LYS A 712 -0.87 -26.30 6.54
CA LYS A 712 -1.90 -26.75 7.50
C LYS A 712 -2.68 -27.98 7.04
N ASN A 713 -2.45 -28.47 5.82
CA ASN A 713 -3.23 -29.55 5.20
C ASN A 713 -4.75 -29.27 5.22
N LEU A 714 -5.11 -28.04 4.83
CA LEU A 714 -6.50 -27.58 4.72
C LEU A 714 -7.01 -27.72 3.28
N THR A 715 -8.31 -27.97 3.14
CA THR A 715 -8.99 -28.06 1.84
C THR A 715 -9.84 -26.80 1.63
N PRO A 716 -9.42 -25.87 0.76
CA PRO A 716 -10.25 -24.71 0.41
C PRO A 716 -11.47 -25.14 -0.41
N VAL A 717 -12.47 -24.25 -0.55
CA VAL A 717 -13.62 -24.48 -1.44
C VAL A 717 -13.14 -24.50 -2.88
N TYR A 718 -12.32 -23.51 -3.26
CA TYR A 718 -11.59 -23.50 -4.52
C TYR A 718 -10.14 -23.04 -4.28
N PRO A 719 -9.14 -23.78 -4.80
CA PRO A 719 -7.74 -23.49 -4.56
C PRO A 719 -7.19 -22.44 -5.53
N PHE A 720 -6.11 -21.76 -5.16
CA PHE A 720 -5.33 -20.90 -6.06
C PHE A 720 -5.04 -21.58 -7.42
N GLY A 721 -5.19 -20.81 -8.48
CA GLY A 721 -5.01 -21.21 -9.86
C GLY A 721 -6.17 -22.05 -10.43
N TYR A 722 -7.27 -22.29 -9.72
CA TYR A 722 -8.41 -23.08 -10.22
C TYR A 722 -9.33 -22.30 -11.15
N GLY A 723 -9.88 -22.96 -12.17
CA GLY A 723 -10.94 -22.44 -13.04
C GLY A 723 -11.30 -23.43 -14.14
N LEU A 724 -12.60 -23.61 -14.38
CA LEU A 724 -13.16 -24.54 -15.36
C LEU A 724 -13.25 -23.91 -16.76
N SER A 725 -13.51 -24.76 -17.76
CA SER A 725 -13.71 -24.38 -19.15
C SER A 725 -14.86 -25.18 -19.77
N TYR A 726 -15.45 -24.70 -20.88
CA TYR A 726 -16.39 -25.45 -21.72
C TYR A 726 -15.71 -26.47 -22.65
N THR A 727 -14.39 -26.63 -22.53
CA THR A 727 -13.64 -27.75 -23.10
C THR A 727 -12.80 -28.41 -22.02
N THR A 728 -12.15 -29.54 -22.35
CA THR A 728 -11.24 -30.23 -21.43
C THR A 728 -9.81 -30.15 -21.93
N PHE A 729 -8.84 -30.18 -21.02
CA PHE A 729 -7.42 -30.17 -21.34
C PHE A 729 -6.68 -31.36 -20.71
N ARG A 730 -5.55 -31.72 -21.30
CA ARG A 730 -4.64 -32.75 -20.78
C ARG A 730 -3.19 -32.28 -20.88
N PHE A 731 -2.49 -32.35 -19.75
CA PHE A 731 -1.06 -32.16 -19.63
C PHE A 731 -0.32 -33.49 -19.89
N SER A 732 0.76 -33.47 -20.68
CA SER A 732 1.52 -34.68 -21.02
C SER A 732 2.98 -34.38 -21.39
N HIS A 733 3.78 -35.44 -21.53
CA HIS A 733 5.18 -35.38 -21.99
C HIS A 733 6.05 -34.36 -21.23
N LEU A 734 6.05 -34.39 -19.90
CA LEU A 734 6.97 -33.56 -19.10
C LEU A 734 8.43 -33.84 -19.51
N ARG A 735 9.20 -32.77 -19.71
CA ARG A 735 10.64 -32.84 -20.00
C ARG A 735 11.37 -31.79 -19.18
N VAL A 736 12.30 -32.26 -18.34
CA VAL A 736 13.25 -31.44 -17.55
C VAL A 736 14.62 -31.56 -18.23
N ASP A 737 15.15 -30.45 -18.72
CA ASP A 737 16.38 -30.39 -19.51
C ASP A 737 17.59 -30.22 -18.60
N GLY A 738 18.19 -31.36 -18.26
CA GLY A 738 19.29 -31.45 -17.31
C GLY A 738 18.82 -31.96 -15.94
N ASN A 739 19.77 -32.46 -15.15
CA ASN A 739 19.51 -33.04 -13.83
C ASN A 739 20.17 -32.28 -12.68
N THR A 740 21.05 -31.31 -12.97
CA THR A 740 21.76 -30.50 -11.96
C THR A 740 21.72 -29.01 -12.31
N LEU A 741 21.06 -28.22 -11.47
CA LEU A 741 21.11 -26.76 -11.47
C LEU A 741 22.45 -26.28 -10.86
N ARG A 742 22.97 -25.16 -11.36
CA ARG A 742 24.18 -24.49 -10.88
C ARG A 742 23.86 -23.03 -10.56
N GLU A 743 24.65 -22.38 -9.72
CA GLU A 743 24.42 -21.01 -9.21
C GLU A 743 24.23 -19.94 -10.29
N ASN A 744 24.87 -20.08 -11.46
CA ASN A 744 24.69 -19.17 -12.61
C ASN A 744 23.98 -19.86 -13.78
N GLY A 745 23.24 -20.94 -13.50
CA GLY A 745 22.58 -21.79 -14.47
C GLY A 745 21.06 -21.64 -14.45
N LYS A 746 20.42 -22.41 -15.32
CA LYS A 746 18.98 -22.62 -15.35
C LYS A 746 18.63 -24.03 -15.80
N ILE A 747 17.50 -24.54 -15.33
CA ILE A 747 16.87 -25.78 -15.78
C ILE A 747 15.67 -25.40 -16.62
N ARG A 748 15.62 -25.90 -17.86
CA ARG A 748 14.46 -25.72 -18.73
C ARG A 748 13.46 -26.83 -18.50
N VAL A 749 12.20 -26.48 -18.29
CA VAL A 749 11.09 -27.43 -18.14
C VAL A 749 10.07 -27.18 -19.24
N SER A 750 9.51 -28.24 -19.80
CA SER A 750 8.45 -28.11 -20.80
C SER A 750 7.42 -29.24 -20.68
N ALA A 751 6.20 -28.97 -21.12
CA ALA A 751 5.10 -29.93 -21.18
C ALA A 751 4.24 -29.68 -22.43
N ASP A 752 3.46 -30.68 -22.85
CA ASP A 752 2.42 -30.52 -23.85
C ASP A 752 1.07 -30.29 -23.16
N VAL A 753 0.36 -29.25 -23.58
CA VAL A 753 -1.04 -28.99 -23.24
C VAL A 753 -1.87 -29.33 -24.47
N THR A 754 -2.83 -30.24 -24.32
CA THR A 754 -3.75 -30.65 -25.40
C THR A 754 -5.18 -30.33 -25.03
N ASN A 755 -5.91 -29.62 -25.90
CA ASN A 755 -7.36 -29.48 -25.78
C ASN A 755 -8.00 -30.80 -26.22
N THR A 756 -8.64 -31.51 -25.31
CA THR A 756 -9.24 -32.83 -25.55
C THR A 756 -10.72 -32.78 -25.90
N GLY A 757 -11.39 -31.65 -25.66
CA GLY A 757 -12.80 -31.47 -25.98
C GLY A 757 -13.05 -30.97 -27.41
N SER A 758 -14.31 -30.59 -27.68
CA SER A 758 -14.82 -30.24 -29.01
C SER A 758 -14.99 -28.74 -29.24
N ARG A 759 -14.59 -27.89 -28.30
CA ARG A 759 -14.63 -26.42 -28.39
C ARG A 759 -13.21 -25.85 -28.35
N ALA A 760 -12.98 -24.73 -29.01
CA ALA A 760 -11.78 -23.95 -28.77
C ALA A 760 -11.82 -23.35 -27.34
N GLY A 761 -10.65 -23.11 -26.75
CA GLY A 761 -10.51 -22.50 -25.42
C GLY A 761 -9.05 -22.25 -25.09
N ALA A 762 -8.80 -21.49 -24.04
CA ALA A 762 -7.46 -21.29 -23.49
C ALA A 762 -7.29 -22.06 -22.18
N GLU A 763 -6.06 -22.47 -21.89
CA GLU A 763 -5.66 -23.11 -20.63
C GLU A 763 -4.39 -22.43 -20.11
N VAL A 764 -4.23 -22.37 -18.79
CA VAL A 764 -3.07 -21.81 -18.09
C VAL A 764 -2.24 -22.95 -17.54
N ALA A 765 -1.09 -23.24 -18.16
CA ALA A 765 -0.15 -24.18 -17.60
C ALA A 765 0.63 -23.52 -16.46
N GLN A 766 0.48 -24.02 -15.24
CA GLN A 766 1.13 -23.50 -14.04
C GLN A 766 2.28 -24.43 -13.62
N LEU A 767 3.46 -23.87 -13.35
CA LEU A 767 4.64 -24.58 -12.87
C LEU A 767 4.88 -24.26 -11.39
N TYR A 768 4.92 -25.31 -10.58
CA TYR A 768 5.24 -25.25 -9.16
C TYR A 768 6.59 -25.89 -8.85
N LEU A 769 7.40 -25.19 -8.06
CA LEU A 769 8.67 -25.68 -7.52
C LEU A 769 8.48 -26.06 -6.05
N GLY A 770 8.97 -27.24 -5.65
CA GLY A 770 9.15 -27.63 -4.26
C GLY A 770 10.63 -27.79 -3.96
N ALA A 771 11.15 -26.97 -3.03
CA ALA A 771 12.55 -26.99 -2.62
C ALA A 771 12.86 -28.08 -1.58
N PRO A 772 14.15 -28.37 -1.29
CA PRO A 772 14.52 -29.33 -0.24
C PRO A 772 14.10 -28.83 1.14
N ALA A 773 13.43 -29.65 1.96
CA ALA A 773 12.89 -29.23 3.27
C ALA A 773 13.90 -28.54 4.22
N ALA A 774 15.21 -28.78 4.06
CA ALA A 774 16.27 -28.12 4.82
C ALA A 774 16.41 -26.61 4.54
N THR A 775 15.79 -26.08 3.48
CA THR A 775 15.70 -24.63 3.22
C THR A 775 14.59 -23.95 4.04
N GLY A 776 13.62 -24.70 4.57
CA GLY A 776 12.43 -24.14 5.23
C GLY A 776 11.44 -23.44 4.28
N GLU A 777 11.59 -23.66 2.97
CA GLU A 777 10.69 -23.13 1.94
C GLU A 777 9.29 -23.79 1.98
N PRO A 778 8.23 -23.09 1.55
CA PRO A 778 6.93 -23.68 1.29
C PRO A 778 7.01 -24.89 0.32
N ALA A 779 6.19 -25.90 0.58
CA ALA A 779 6.23 -27.19 -0.13
C ALA A 779 5.89 -27.08 -1.64
N SER A 780 5.22 -26.01 -2.04
CA SER A 780 4.85 -25.70 -3.42
C SER A 780 4.89 -24.18 -3.61
N GLN A 781 5.53 -23.70 -4.66
CA GLN A 781 5.55 -22.28 -5.02
C GLN A 781 5.40 -22.12 -6.53
N LEU A 782 4.52 -21.22 -6.99
CA LEU A 782 4.46 -20.83 -8.38
C LEU A 782 5.79 -20.19 -8.80
N LYS A 783 6.40 -20.68 -9.89
CA LYS A 783 7.64 -20.13 -10.49
C LYS A 783 7.55 -20.05 -12.01
N GLY A 784 6.33 -20.00 -12.54
CA GLY A 784 6.06 -19.90 -13.98
C GLY A 784 4.62 -20.23 -14.32
N PHE A 785 4.04 -19.49 -15.26
CA PHE A 785 2.75 -19.81 -15.86
C PHE A 785 2.75 -19.41 -17.34
N GLN A 786 1.93 -20.09 -18.14
CA GLN A 786 1.78 -19.78 -19.57
C GLN A 786 0.36 -20.10 -20.04
N LYS A 787 -0.40 -19.07 -20.43
CA LYS A 787 -1.69 -19.21 -21.11
C LYS A 787 -1.50 -19.68 -22.55
N VAL A 788 -2.35 -20.60 -23.03
CA VAL A 788 -2.29 -21.15 -24.39
C VAL A 788 -3.68 -21.35 -25.01
N ASP A 789 -3.99 -20.57 -26.05
CA ASP A 789 -5.18 -20.83 -26.87
C ASP A 789 -5.05 -22.12 -27.67
N LEU A 790 -6.07 -22.96 -27.64
CA LEU A 790 -6.09 -24.23 -28.33
C LEU A 790 -7.42 -24.44 -29.03
N GLN A 791 -7.36 -24.66 -30.34
CA GLN A 791 -8.47 -25.23 -31.09
C GLN A 791 -8.78 -26.65 -30.57
N ALA A 792 -10.00 -27.15 -30.83
CA ALA A 792 -10.37 -28.51 -30.46
C ALA A 792 -9.32 -29.52 -30.99
N HIS A 793 -8.88 -30.45 -30.14
CA HIS A 793 -7.84 -31.46 -30.43
C HIS A 793 -6.44 -30.92 -30.75
N GLN A 794 -6.18 -29.61 -30.60
CA GLN A 794 -4.85 -29.03 -30.76
C GLN A 794 -3.96 -29.30 -29.54
N THR A 795 -2.66 -29.51 -29.80
CA THR A 795 -1.61 -29.53 -28.78
C THR A 795 -0.67 -28.33 -28.98
N LYS A 796 -0.27 -27.66 -27.90
CA LYS A 796 0.86 -26.71 -27.85
C LYS A 796 1.85 -27.14 -26.78
N ARG A 797 3.13 -26.79 -26.98
CA ARG A 797 4.19 -26.96 -25.98
C ARG A 797 4.33 -25.68 -25.15
N VAL A 798 4.28 -25.81 -23.83
CA VAL A 798 4.65 -24.75 -22.89
C VAL A 798 6.10 -24.92 -22.43
N THR A 799 6.79 -23.84 -22.09
CA THR A 799 8.22 -23.89 -21.70
C THR A 799 8.54 -22.83 -20.64
N PHE A 800 9.26 -23.27 -19.61
CA PHE A 800 9.67 -22.48 -18.45
C PHE A 800 11.19 -22.62 -18.25
N ASP A 801 11.85 -21.56 -17.82
CA ASP A 801 13.26 -21.56 -17.45
C ASP A 801 13.38 -21.26 -15.95
N ILE A 802 13.71 -22.26 -15.14
CA ILE A 802 13.94 -22.11 -13.69
C ILE A 802 15.41 -21.74 -13.47
N THR A 803 15.69 -20.51 -13.07
CA THR A 803 17.03 -20.03 -12.76
C THR A 803 17.47 -20.42 -11.34
N ALA A 804 18.74 -20.17 -11.02
CA ALA A 804 19.21 -20.28 -9.64
C ALA A 804 18.53 -19.28 -8.69
N GLN A 805 18.10 -18.11 -9.17
CA GLN A 805 17.39 -17.13 -8.34
C GLN A 805 15.99 -17.64 -7.96
N ASP A 806 15.26 -18.22 -8.92
CA ASP A 806 13.91 -18.77 -8.68
C ASP A 806 13.89 -19.91 -7.64
N ALA A 807 15.01 -20.65 -7.56
CA ALA A 807 15.24 -21.76 -6.65
C ALA A 807 16.01 -21.37 -5.36
N SER A 808 16.32 -20.08 -5.18
CA SER A 808 16.99 -19.55 -4.00
C SER A 808 15.99 -19.04 -2.96
N TYR A 809 16.39 -19.10 -1.70
CA TYR A 809 15.65 -18.54 -0.56
C TYR A 809 16.45 -17.40 0.09
N TRP A 810 15.77 -16.50 0.80
CA TRP A 810 16.43 -15.45 1.56
C TRP A 810 16.98 -16.01 2.88
N ASN A 811 18.29 -15.90 3.04
CA ASN A 811 18.94 -16.29 4.29
C ASN A 811 19.18 -15.05 5.15
N SER A 812 18.29 -14.80 6.12
CA SER A 812 18.36 -13.67 7.06
C SER A 812 19.68 -13.57 7.82
N ASP A 813 20.34 -14.70 8.10
CA ASP A 813 21.64 -14.73 8.78
C ASP A 813 22.79 -14.26 7.89
N ALA A 814 22.69 -14.53 6.58
CA ALA A 814 23.66 -14.13 5.57
C ALA A 814 23.34 -12.77 4.94
N GLN A 815 22.11 -12.28 5.12
CA GLN A 815 21.52 -11.13 4.41
C GLN A 815 21.70 -11.26 2.89
N ALA A 816 21.38 -12.46 2.36
CA ALA A 816 21.58 -12.80 0.96
C ALA A 816 20.67 -13.94 0.48
N TRP A 817 20.25 -13.85 -0.79
CA TRP A 817 19.66 -14.95 -1.54
C TRP A 817 20.62 -16.14 -1.67
N THR A 818 20.11 -17.34 -1.41
CA THR A 818 20.89 -18.54 -1.21
C THR A 818 20.30 -19.73 -1.96
N LEU A 819 21.08 -20.33 -2.86
CA LEU A 819 20.70 -21.59 -3.51
C LEU A 819 20.98 -22.78 -2.59
N GLY A 820 19.93 -23.46 -2.14
CA GLY A 820 20.03 -24.64 -1.27
C GLY A 820 20.49 -25.90 -2.03
N ALA A 821 21.31 -26.74 -1.39
CA ALA A 821 21.64 -28.05 -1.94
C ALA A 821 20.52 -29.07 -1.67
N GLY A 822 20.27 -29.97 -2.63
CA GLY A 822 19.28 -31.04 -2.49
C GLY A 822 18.55 -31.40 -3.79
N ARG A 823 17.40 -32.06 -3.65
CA ARG A 823 16.51 -32.41 -4.77
C ARG A 823 15.34 -31.43 -4.79
N TYR A 824 15.12 -30.80 -5.94
CA TYR A 824 14.00 -29.90 -6.20
C TYR A 824 12.96 -30.65 -7.03
N THR A 825 11.70 -30.58 -6.63
CA THR A 825 10.58 -31.20 -7.35
C THR A 825 9.91 -30.15 -8.22
N VAL A 826 9.67 -30.46 -9.50
CA VAL A 826 8.90 -29.61 -10.41
C VAL A 826 7.58 -30.29 -10.71
N ARG A 827 6.49 -29.54 -10.58
CA ARG A 827 5.12 -29.99 -10.84
C ARG A 827 4.45 -29.07 -11.87
N ILE A 828 3.66 -29.62 -12.79
CA ILE A 828 2.90 -28.85 -13.79
C ILE A 828 1.45 -29.34 -13.87
N GLY A 829 0.52 -28.40 -13.97
CA GLY A 829 -0.91 -28.63 -14.17
C GLY A 829 -1.70 -27.35 -14.42
N ASP A 830 -2.99 -27.35 -14.07
CA ASP A 830 -3.94 -26.26 -14.30
C ASP A 830 -4.40 -25.54 -13.03
N SER A 831 -3.92 -25.94 -11.85
CA SER A 831 -4.19 -25.32 -10.54
C SER A 831 -3.21 -25.84 -9.47
N SER A 832 -3.10 -25.16 -8.33
CA SER A 832 -2.27 -25.58 -7.18
C SER A 832 -2.66 -26.93 -6.54
N ARG A 833 -3.82 -27.51 -6.92
CA ARG A 833 -4.31 -28.82 -6.45
C ARG A 833 -4.40 -29.89 -7.53
N ASN A 834 -4.31 -29.55 -8.81
CA ASN A 834 -4.30 -30.51 -9.90
C ASN A 834 -2.99 -30.39 -10.70
N LEU A 835 -1.99 -31.17 -10.27
CA LEU A 835 -0.62 -31.15 -10.79
C LEU A 835 -0.23 -32.55 -11.33
N PRO A 836 -0.81 -33.00 -12.46
CA PRO A 836 -0.66 -34.36 -12.97
C PRO A 836 0.74 -34.69 -13.49
N LEU A 837 1.58 -33.69 -13.77
CA LEU A 837 2.97 -33.88 -14.18
C LEU A 837 3.92 -33.60 -13.03
N SER A 838 4.87 -34.50 -12.78
CA SER A 838 5.91 -34.35 -11.77
C SER A 838 7.26 -34.86 -12.27
N GLY A 839 8.32 -34.14 -11.93
CA GLY A 839 9.72 -34.45 -12.24
C GLY A 839 10.66 -33.75 -11.26
N ASP A 840 11.97 -33.90 -11.44
CA ASP A 840 12.95 -33.31 -10.53
C ASP A 840 14.28 -32.94 -11.18
N PHE A 841 15.00 -32.07 -10.48
CA PHE A 841 16.42 -31.81 -10.68
C PHE A 841 17.11 -31.68 -9.32
N ARG A 842 18.44 -31.55 -9.32
CA ARG A 842 19.24 -31.42 -8.10
C ARG A 842 20.06 -30.13 -8.09
N VAL A 843 20.40 -29.67 -6.91
CA VAL A 843 21.56 -28.79 -6.68
C VAL A 843 22.56 -29.62 -5.89
N ASP A 844 23.61 -30.09 -6.58
CA ASP A 844 24.64 -30.95 -5.98
C ASP A 844 25.79 -30.14 -5.36
N ARG A 845 25.96 -28.87 -5.77
CA ARG A 845 26.94 -27.94 -5.21
C ARG A 845 26.39 -26.52 -5.12
N THR A 846 26.62 -25.90 -3.98
CA THR A 846 26.44 -24.47 -3.71
C THR A 846 27.64 -23.95 -2.91
N THR A 847 28.02 -22.70 -3.18
CA THR A 847 29.09 -21.95 -2.50
C THR A 847 28.55 -21.08 -1.35
N GLY A 848 27.23 -20.99 -1.20
CA GLY A 848 26.54 -20.28 -0.12
C GLY A 848 25.60 -21.19 0.69
N PRO A 849 25.10 -20.71 1.85
CA PRO A 849 25.41 -19.42 2.46
C PRO A 849 26.68 -19.52 3.31
N ARG A 850 27.67 -18.66 3.05
CA ARG A 850 28.83 -18.46 3.91
C ARG A 850 28.75 -17.07 4.51
N TYR A 851 28.66 -16.97 5.82
CA TYR A 851 28.44 -15.70 6.52
C TYR A 851 29.15 -15.67 7.88
N THR A 852 29.41 -14.47 8.38
CA THR A 852 29.88 -14.25 9.75
C THR A 852 28.76 -13.55 10.51
N LYS A 853 28.35 -14.06 11.67
CA LYS A 853 27.50 -13.34 12.64
C LYS A 853 28.36 -12.60 13.66
N VAL A 854 27.86 -11.48 14.19
CA VAL A 854 28.42 -10.79 15.36
C VAL A 854 27.36 -10.79 16.47
N ALA A 855 27.72 -11.23 17.66
CA ALA A 855 26.92 -11.09 18.87
C ALA A 855 27.67 -10.18 19.85
N ALA A 856 27.04 -9.08 20.27
CA ALA A 856 27.59 -8.11 21.21
C ALA A 856 26.51 -7.73 22.24
N PRO A 857 26.90 -7.20 23.43
CA PRO A 857 25.96 -6.58 24.35
C PRO A 857 25.26 -5.39 23.67
N ALA A 858 23.98 -5.17 23.95
CA ALA A 858 23.21 -4.08 23.34
C ALA A 858 23.73 -2.67 23.71
N THR A 859 24.47 -2.56 24.83
CA THR A 859 24.98 -1.30 25.37
C THR A 859 26.49 -1.34 25.63
N ALA A 860 27.13 -0.18 25.52
CA ALA A 860 28.54 0.04 25.81
C ALA A 860 28.72 1.20 26.79
N LEU A 861 29.60 1.00 27.77
CA LEU A 861 29.97 2.00 28.77
C LEU A 861 31.42 2.44 28.53
N GLY A 862 31.66 3.75 28.47
CA GLY A 862 32.99 4.31 28.30
C GLY A 862 33.97 3.78 29.36
N GLY A 863 35.13 3.26 28.91
CA GLY A 863 36.16 2.70 29.80
C GLY A 863 35.96 1.23 30.19
N THR A 864 34.90 0.56 29.74
CA THR A 864 34.65 -0.86 30.03
C THR A 864 35.16 -1.79 28.91
N THR A 865 35.09 -3.11 29.12
CA THR A 865 35.44 -4.11 28.10
C THR A 865 34.28 -5.07 27.87
N LEU A 866 33.79 -5.12 26.63
CA LEU A 866 32.68 -5.96 26.19
C LEU A 866 33.21 -7.35 25.81
N SER A 867 32.36 -8.37 25.98
CA SER A 867 32.57 -9.69 25.37
C SER A 867 31.76 -9.77 24.08
N VAL A 868 32.43 -9.85 22.94
CA VAL A 868 31.81 -9.88 21.61
C VAL A 868 32.18 -11.19 20.93
N THR A 869 31.26 -11.88 20.27
CA THR A 869 31.56 -13.14 19.58
C THR A 869 31.30 -13.01 18.08
N THR A 870 32.28 -13.38 17.25
CA THR A 870 32.09 -13.57 15.81
C THR A 870 31.93 -15.05 15.52
N THR A 871 30.85 -15.46 14.84
CA THR A 871 30.62 -16.86 14.45
C THR A 871 30.60 -16.97 12.93
N PHE A 872 31.55 -17.68 12.34
CA PHE A 872 31.55 -18.01 10.92
C PHE A 872 30.77 -19.31 10.69
N THR A 873 29.84 -19.31 9.75
CA THR A 873 29.09 -20.50 9.31
C THR A 873 29.44 -20.83 7.86
N ASN A 874 29.84 -22.07 7.61
CA ASN A 874 30.03 -22.60 6.26
C ASN A 874 28.82 -23.42 5.81
N GLY A 875 27.76 -22.77 5.33
CA GLY A 875 26.59 -23.45 4.77
C GLY A 875 26.79 -23.99 3.33
N ALA A 876 27.97 -23.80 2.73
CA ALA A 876 28.29 -24.36 1.43
C ALA A 876 28.48 -25.88 1.46
N THR A 877 28.35 -26.52 0.30
CA THR A 877 28.56 -27.98 0.10
C THR A 877 30.02 -28.46 0.16
N GLU A 878 30.98 -27.56 0.36
CA GLU A 878 32.41 -27.87 0.35
C GLU A 878 33.11 -27.29 1.59
N ASP A 879 34.14 -28.00 2.05
CA ASP A 879 34.98 -27.59 3.18
C ASP A 879 35.73 -26.27 2.89
N VAL A 880 35.67 -25.34 3.83
CA VAL A 880 36.46 -24.11 3.80
C VAL A 880 37.80 -24.35 4.49
N ARG A 881 38.91 -23.89 3.90
CA ARG A 881 40.26 -24.03 4.46
C ARG A 881 40.83 -22.71 4.95
N ASP A 882 41.60 -22.80 6.04
CA ASP A 882 42.34 -21.68 6.64
C ASP A 882 41.46 -20.43 6.86
N ALA A 883 40.28 -20.65 7.48
CA ALA A 883 39.34 -19.60 7.83
C ALA A 883 39.87 -18.76 8.99
N VAL A 884 39.96 -17.44 8.83
CA VAL A 884 40.45 -16.48 9.80
C VAL A 884 39.39 -15.41 10.05
N THR A 885 38.77 -15.47 11.22
CA THR A 885 37.78 -14.48 11.68
C THR A 885 38.48 -13.20 12.15
N SER A 886 37.88 -12.05 11.90
CA SER A 886 38.32 -10.76 12.44
C SER A 886 37.13 -9.93 12.91
N LEU A 887 37.38 -9.02 13.85
CA LEU A 887 36.41 -8.05 14.34
C LEU A 887 36.97 -6.64 14.18
N THR A 888 36.35 -5.86 13.30
CA THR A 888 36.58 -4.42 13.15
C THR A 888 35.74 -3.68 14.18
N VAL A 889 36.40 -2.79 14.92
CA VAL A 889 35.80 -1.93 15.95
C VAL A 889 36.08 -0.46 15.61
N PRO A 890 35.35 0.51 16.19
CA PRO A 890 35.51 1.93 15.89
C PRO A 890 36.92 2.46 16.19
N ALA A 891 37.24 3.62 15.62
CA ALA A 891 38.49 4.32 15.92
C ALA A 891 38.65 4.54 17.44
N GLY A 892 39.83 4.24 17.97
CA GLY A 892 40.15 4.33 19.41
C GLY A 892 39.71 3.14 20.27
N TRP A 893 38.84 2.25 19.76
CA TRP A 893 38.50 0.99 20.45
C TRP A 893 39.58 -0.07 20.22
N LYS A 894 39.63 -1.09 21.09
CA LYS A 894 40.60 -2.20 20.96
C LYS A 894 39.91 -3.55 21.06
N ALA A 895 39.97 -4.36 20.01
CA ALA A 895 39.55 -5.76 20.03
C ALA A 895 40.74 -6.70 20.23
N THR A 896 40.61 -7.71 21.11
CA THR A 896 41.61 -8.76 21.31
C THR A 896 40.92 -10.11 21.38
N ALA A 897 41.29 -11.05 20.50
CA ALA A 897 40.77 -12.41 20.53
C ALA A 897 41.11 -13.11 21.85
N LYS A 898 40.14 -13.85 22.40
CA LYS A 898 40.24 -14.65 23.64
C LYS A 898 40.10 -16.15 23.37
N SER A 899 39.55 -16.54 22.22
CA SER A 899 39.61 -17.90 21.67
C SER A 899 40.30 -17.88 20.28
N SER A 900 40.50 -19.05 19.69
CA SER A 900 41.13 -19.20 18.38
C SER A 900 40.39 -18.39 17.31
N ALA A 901 41.11 -17.48 16.64
CA ALA A 901 40.59 -16.70 15.51
C ALA A 901 40.90 -17.33 14.14
N SER A 902 41.45 -18.55 14.11
CA SER A 902 41.93 -19.22 12.89
C SER A 902 41.63 -20.72 12.94
N PHE A 903 41.05 -21.24 11.86
CA PHE A 903 40.50 -22.58 11.75
C PHE A 903 40.98 -23.23 10.44
N ARG A 904 41.82 -24.27 10.54
CA ARG A 904 42.47 -24.90 9.39
C ARG A 904 41.47 -25.53 8.40
N VAL A 905 40.40 -26.11 8.90
CA VAL A 905 39.27 -26.60 8.12
C VAL A 905 37.99 -26.27 8.88
N VAL A 906 36.99 -25.74 8.16
CA VAL A 906 35.61 -25.59 8.62
C VAL A 906 34.76 -26.39 7.64
N HIS A 907 34.21 -27.50 8.12
CA HIS A 907 33.51 -28.45 7.26
C HIS A 907 32.20 -27.90 6.70
N SER A 908 31.67 -28.53 5.65
CA SER A 908 30.31 -28.25 5.17
C SER A 908 29.29 -28.37 6.32
N GLY A 909 28.44 -27.35 6.49
CA GLY A 909 27.45 -27.25 7.57
C GLY A 909 28.01 -26.87 8.95
N GLN A 910 29.31 -26.63 9.09
CA GLN A 910 29.94 -26.31 10.37
C GLN A 910 29.94 -24.79 10.66
N SER A 911 29.70 -24.42 11.92
CA SER A 911 30.00 -23.10 12.47
C SER A 911 31.20 -23.12 13.42
N VAL A 912 31.98 -22.04 13.43
CA VAL A 912 33.12 -21.82 14.33
C VAL A 912 33.11 -20.41 14.90
N SER A 913 33.47 -20.25 16.17
CA SER A 913 33.29 -18.99 16.91
C SER A 913 34.56 -18.48 17.58
N THR A 914 34.73 -17.16 17.50
CA THR A 914 35.83 -16.41 18.11
C THR A 914 35.26 -15.39 19.08
N THR A 915 35.63 -15.48 20.36
CA THR A 915 35.28 -14.49 21.37
C THR A 915 36.36 -13.42 21.44
N TRP A 916 35.94 -12.17 21.52
CA TRP A 916 36.77 -10.98 21.52
C TRP A 916 36.50 -10.18 22.80
N ALA A 917 37.56 -9.76 23.48
CA ALA A 917 37.48 -8.68 24.46
C ALA A 917 37.59 -7.35 23.71
N VAL A 918 36.56 -6.51 23.78
CA VAL A 918 36.48 -5.21 23.10
C VAL A 918 36.49 -4.09 24.13
N THR A 919 37.63 -3.42 24.30
CA THR A 919 37.78 -2.29 25.22
C THR A 919 37.27 -1.01 24.57
N VAL A 920 36.29 -0.39 25.24
CA VAL A 920 35.66 0.89 24.90
C VAL A 920 36.49 2.02 25.54
N PRO A 921 36.97 3.02 24.80
CA PRO A 921 37.70 4.14 25.39
C PRO A 921 36.76 4.97 26.28
N THR A 922 37.30 5.61 27.34
CA THR A 922 36.48 6.41 28.26
C THR A 922 35.74 7.54 27.55
N GLY A 923 36.40 8.21 26.59
CA GLY A 923 35.81 9.25 25.74
C GLY A 923 35.18 8.73 24.43
N ALA A 924 34.58 7.54 24.43
CA ALA A 924 33.83 7.07 23.27
C ALA A 924 32.64 7.99 22.97
N THR A 925 32.42 8.31 21.68
CA THR A 925 31.25 9.06 21.22
C THR A 925 29.98 8.28 21.55
N ALA A 926 29.00 8.95 22.16
CA ALA A 926 27.72 8.35 22.52
C ALA A 926 26.84 8.07 21.30
N GLY A 927 25.88 7.14 21.45
CA GLY A 927 24.94 6.74 20.41
C GLY A 927 25.27 5.41 19.72
N ALA A 928 24.55 5.13 18.64
CA ALA A 928 24.59 3.87 17.92
C ALA A 928 25.95 3.65 17.24
N THR A 929 26.60 2.54 17.54
CA THR A 929 27.92 2.20 17.02
C THR A 929 27.94 0.77 16.48
N THR A 930 28.38 0.57 15.24
CA THR A 930 28.43 -0.77 14.62
C THR A 930 29.78 -1.44 14.81
N LEU A 931 29.78 -2.67 15.33
CA LEU A 931 30.91 -3.59 15.29
C LEU A 931 30.77 -4.51 14.08
N LYS A 932 31.84 -4.76 13.32
CA LYS A 932 31.78 -5.51 12.06
C LYS A 932 32.70 -6.74 12.07
N GLY A 933 32.14 -7.94 11.95
CA GLY A 933 32.85 -9.21 11.88
C GLY A 933 33.00 -9.71 10.45
N SER A 934 34.18 -10.21 10.08
CA SER A 934 34.44 -10.80 8.76
C SER A 934 35.30 -12.06 8.87
N THR A 935 35.25 -12.95 7.87
CA THR A 935 36.04 -14.20 7.90
C THR A 935 36.72 -14.48 6.57
N ARG A 936 38.05 -14.32 6.50
CA ARG A 936 38.82 -14.62 5.28
C ARG A 936 39.13 -16.11 5.22
N TYR A 937 39.21 -16.72 4.04
CA TYR A 937 39.58 -18.13 3.89
C TYR A 937 40.27 -18.42 2.55
N GLN A 938 40.92 -19.58 2.43
CA GLN A 938 41.54 -20.03 1.18
C GLN A 938 40.54 -20.85 0.34
N GLY A 939 39.87 -20.15 -0.57
CA GLY A 939 38.97 -20.72 -1.59
C GLY A 939 38.85 -19.73 -2.76
N SER A 940 38.69 -20.25 -3.99
CA SER A 940 38.73 -19.57 -5.29
C SER A 940 38.44 -18.05 -5.37
N GLY A 941 39.43 -17.21 -5.02
CA GLY A 941 39.63 -15.85 -5.56
C GLY A 941 38.46 -14.86 -5.49
N ARG A 942 37.49 -15.04 -4.60
CA ARG A 942 36.32 -14.17 -4.42
C ARG A 942 36.25 -13.62 -2.99
N THR A 943 35.45 -12.58 -2.81
CA THR A 943 35.40 -11.72 -1.62
C THR A 943 35.03 -12.46 -0.33
N SER A 944 35.32 -11.80 0.80
CA SER A 944 34.87 -12.16 2.15
C SER A 944 33.41 -12.62 2.15
N PRO A 945 33.02 -13.63 2.94
CA PRO A 945 31.63 -14.01 3.17
C PRO A 945 30.83 -12.82 3.72
N GLY A 946 29.49 -12.91 3.70
CA GLY A 946 28.61 -11.88 4.26
C GLY A 946 29.13 -11.41 5.62
N ASP A 947 29.53 -10.15 5.67
CA ASP A 947 30.15 -9.58 6.86
C ASP A 947 29.05 -9.30 7.90
N GLY A 948 29.20 -9.83 9.11
CA GLY A 948 28.24 -9.61 10.17
C GLY A 948 28.40 -8.25 10.82
N THR A 949 27.29 -7.72 11.33
CA THR A 949 27.29 -6.50 12.14
C THR A 949 26.57 -6.74 13.47
N ALA A 950 26.95 -5.96 14.48
CA ALA A 950 26.16 -5.79 15.70
C ALA A 950 26.20 -4.32 16.10
N THR A 951 25.04 -3.72 16.31
CA THR A 951 24.92 -2.35 16.81
C THR A 951 24.95 -2.35 18.33
N VAL A 952 25.77 -1.48 18.91
CA VAL A 952 25.93 -1.29 20.34
C VAL A 952 25.67 0.17 20.66
N GLN A 953 24.79 0.47 21.62
CA GLN A 953 24.50 1.82 22.06
C GLN A 953 25.54 2.28 23.08
N VAL A 954 26.38 3.23 22.70
CA VAL A 954 27.37 3.84 23.60
C VAL A 954 26.66 4.87 24.47
N ALA A 955 26.74 4.70 25.79
CA ALA A 955 26.14 5.62 26.74
C ALA A 955 26.85 6.98 26.76
N TYR A 956 26.08 8.07 26.91
CA TYR A 956 26.61 9.38 27.27
C TYR A 956 27.31 9.31 28.63
N GLN A 957 28.49 9.93 28.77
CA GLN A 957 29.30 9.86 30.01
C GLN A 957 28.58 10.32 31.28
N ASN A 958 27.58 11.18 31.12
CA ASN A 958 26.72 11.73 32.16
C ASN A 958 25.57 12.48 31.47
N LEU A 959 24.59 12.96 32.23
CA LEU A 959 23.44 13.68 31.69
C LEU A 959 23.84 14.97 30.93
N ALA A 960 24.87 15.68 31.39
CA ALA A 960 25.29 16.93 30.76
C ALA A 960 25.92 16.73 29.37
N ALA A 961 26.55 15.59 29.14
CA ALA A 961 27.00 15.19 27.80
C ALA A 961 25.84 14.87 26.84
N ALA A 962 24.61 14.70 27.35
CA ALA A 962 23.40 14.39 26.58
C ALA A 962 22.50 15.61 26.33
N TYR A 963 22.87 16.83 26.77
CA TYR A 963 22.06 18.02 26.53
C TYR A 963 21.99 18.35 25.04
N THR A 964 20.77 18.48 24.53
CA THR A 964 20.49 18.80 23.11
C THR A 964 19.91 20.21 22.95
N ASP A 965 19.14 20.68 23.94
CA ASP A 965 18.23 21.80 23.76
C ASP A 965 18.54 22.95 24.74
N VAL A 966 18.28 24.18 24.30
CA VAL A 966 18.47 25.40 25.09
C VAL A 966 17.19 25.64 25.90
N GLY A 967 17.10 24.97 27.05
CA GLY A 967 15.97 25.10 27.98
C GLY A 967 15.95 26.40 28.78
N VAL A 968 17.06 27.14 28.81
CA VAL A 968 17.20 28.43 29.52
C VAL A 968 17.91 29.45 28.62
N SER A 969 17.30 30.61 28.41
CA SER A 969 17.90 31.74 27.70
C SER A 969 18.06 32.97 28.60
N ASP A 970 18.89 33.91 28.17
CA ASP A 970 19.02 35.24 28.78
C ASP A 970 17.88 36.15 28.31
N ASP A 971 17.32 36.99 29.16
CA ASP A 971 16.28 37.97 28.79
C ASP A 971 16.76 38.98 27.73
N ALA A 972 18.07 39.24 27.66
CA ALA A 972 18.67 40.07 26.61
C ALA A 972 18.77 39.36 25.25
N ASN A 973 18.58 38.03 25.21
CA ASN A 973 18.59 37.22 24.00
C ASN A 973 17.64 36.00 24.13
N PRO A 974 16.31 36.21 24.14
CA PRO A 974 15.35 35.12 24.30
C PRO A 974 15.31 34.18 23.08
N ALA A 975 15.69 34.67 21.90
CA ALA A 975 15.54 33.99 20.62
C ALA A 975 16.42 32.73 20.45
N VAL A 976 17.38 32.48 21.34
CA VAL A 976 18.18 31.23 21.34
C VAL A 976 17.55 30.13 22.20
N GLY A 977 16.53 30.44 23.01
CA GLY A 977 15.80 29.47 23.80
C GLY A 977 14.75 28.72 22.99
N ASN A 978 14.64 27.41 23.17
CA ASN A 978 13.61 26.60 22.54
C ASN A 978 13.38 25.29 23.31
N LEU A 979 12.72 25.39 24.46
CA LEU A 979 12.37 24.24 25.31
C LEU A 979 11.18 23.46 24.75
N ASP A 980 10.16 24.15 24.24
CA ASP A 980 8.86 23.56 23.86
C ASP A 980 8.68 23.33 22.35
N GLY A 981 9.76 23.50 21.58
CA GLY A 981 9.76 23.45 20.12
C GLY A 981 9.25 24.74 19.45
N SER A 982 8.64 25.66 20.20
CA SER A 982 7.99 26.88 19.70
C SER A 982 8.76 28.18 20.03
N GLY A 983 9.98 28.07 20.56
CA GLY A 983 10.86 29.20 20.88
C GLY A 983 10.67 29.80 22.28
N TYR A 984 9.95 29.11 23.18
CA TYR A 984 9.85 29.52 24.59
C TYR A 984 10.93 28.82 25.42
N SER A 985 11.42 29.46 26.49
CA SER A 985 12.35 28.84 27.45
C SER A 985 12.27 29.48 28.83
N TYR A 986 12.92 28.91 29.85
CA TYR A 986 13.01 29.57 31.16
C TYR A 986 13.90 30.82 31.05
N SER A 987 13.52 31.90 31.75
CA SER A 987 14.39 33.07 31.93
C SER A 987 15.51 32.77 32.92
N ALA A 988 16.76 33.01 32.52
CA ALA A 988 17.93 32.87 33.39
C ALA A 988 17.86 33.82 34.60
N GLN A 989 17.38 35.05 34.39
CA GLN A 989 17.19 36.05 35.43
C GLN A 989 16.05 35.68 36.39
N ALA A 990 14.92 35.21 35.87
CA ALA A 990 13.78 34.74 36.67
C ALA A 990 14.16 33.53 37.54
N LEU A 991 14.91 32.59 36.97
CA LEU A 991 15.47 31.43 37.68
C LEU A 991 16.49 31.87 38.75
N ALA A 992 17.40 32.78 38.42
CA ALA A 992 18.39 33.28 39.37
C ALA A 992 17.75 34.00 40.58
N ALA A 993 16.66 34.74 40.36
CA ALA A 993 15.90 35.41 41.42
C ALA A 993 15.27 34.43 42.43
N VAL A 994 15.04 33.17 42.04
CA VAL A 994 14.54 32.09 42.90
C VAL A 994 15.63 31.07 43.28
N GLY A 995 16.91 31.46 43.16
CA GLY A 995 18.06 30.67 43.61
C GLY A 995 18.56 29.61 42.62
N VAL A 996 18.00 29.54 41.41
CA VAL A 996 18.41 28.61 40.35
C VAL A 996 19.46 29.29 39.47
N THR A 997 20.73 29.06 39.81
CA THR A 997 21.89 29.53 39.02
C THR A 997 22.77 28.35 38.58
N PRO A 998 23.63 28.49 37.55
CA PRO A 998 24.48 27.40 37.08
C PRO A 998 25.29 26.73 38.21
N GLY A 999 25.13 25.42 38.36
CA GLY A 999 25.78 24.63 39.42
C GLY A 999 25.14 24.72 40.82
N ALA A 1000 24.07 25.49 41.02
CA ALA A 1000 23.39 25.61 42.32
C ALA A 1000 22.69 24.31 42.75
N THR A 1001 22.38 24.18 44.05
CA THR A 1001 21.56 23.07 44.55
C THR A 1001 20.08 23.44 44.50
N VAL A 1002 19.29 22.74 43.69
CA VAL A 1002 17.87 23.03 43.42
C VAL A 1002 17.05 21.78 43.69
N GLY A 1003 16.12 21.82 44.64
CA GLY A 1003 15.35 20.63 45.06
C GLY A 1003 16.20 19.46 45.57
N GLY A 1004 17.45 19.72 45.97
CA GLY A 1004 18.42 18.70 46.34
C GLY A 1004 19.18 18.04 45.17
N PHE A 1005 18.96 18.51 43.93
CA PHE A 1005 19.74 18.18 42.73
C PHE A 1005 20.82 19.25 42.48
N THR A 1006 21.85 18.92 41.69
CA THR A 1006 22.78 19.93 41.13
C THR A 1006 22.21 20.44 39.81
N TRP A 1007 21.93 21.74 39.72
CA TRP A 1007 21.48 22.40 38.49
C TRP A 1007 22.58 22.40 37.41
N PRO A 1008 22.24 22.29 36.11
CA PRO A 1008 23.23 22.35 35.02
C PRO A 1008 24.21 23.51 35.17
N ASN A 1009 25.51 23.21 35.16
CA ASN A 1009 26.57 24.23 35.18
C ASN A 1009 26.87 24.74 33.76
N MET A 1010 25.82 25.17 33.06
CA MET A 1010 25.87 25.67 31.68
C MET A 1010 25.43 27.13 31.65
N PRO A 1011 26.08 28.00 30.86
CA PRO A 1011 25.58 29.36 30.60
C PRO A 1011 24.19 29.34 29.94
N ALA A 1012 23.40 30.38 30.19
CA ALA A 1012 22.15 30.60 29.45
C ALA A 1012 22.45 30.75 27.94
N GLY A 1013 21.55 30.25 27.09
CA GLY A 1013 21.76 30.22 25.64
C GLY A 1013 22.63 29.06 25.14
N GLN A 1014 23.12 28.17 26.01
CA GLN A 1014 23.76 26.90 25.63
C GLN A 1014 22.85 25.71 25.97
N PRO A 1015 23.01 24.55 25.29
CA PRO A 1015 22.27 23.33 25.63
C PRO A 1015 22.44 22.96 27.11
N ASN A 1016 21.32 22.83 27.81
CA ASN A 1016 21.28 22.65 29.26
C ASN A 1016 20.16 21.71 29.75
N THR A 1017 19.40 21.12 28.82
CA THR A 1017 18.40 20.10 29.11
C THR A 1017 18.47 18.96 28.09
N VAL A 1018 18.07 17.77 28.51
CA VAL A 1018 17.89 16.61 27.63
C VAL A 1018 16.42 16.50 27.25
N THR A 1019 16.09 16.78 25.99
CA THR A 1019 14.78 16.44 25.42
C THR A 1019 14.76 14.94 25.14
N THR A 1020 13.88 14.19 25.82
CA THR A 1020 14.06 12.74 25.91
C THR A 1020 13.68 12.01 24.62
N GLY A 1021 14.65 11.31 24.05
CA GLY A 1021 14.55 10.59 22.77
C GLY A 1021 15.19 9.20 22.86
N GLY A 1022 15.10 8.54 24.01
CA GLY A 1022 15.70 7.23 24.27
C GLY A 1022 17.20 7.26 24.61
N GLN A 1023 17.77 8.41 25.04
CA GLN A 1023 19.20 8.50 25.34
C GLN A 1023 19.60 7.55 26.47
N LEU A 1024 20.67 6.78 26.24
CA LEU A 1024 21.34 5.98 27.27
C LEU A 1024 22.40 6.83 27.97
N VAL A 1025 22.25 7.05 29.27
CA VAL A 1025 23.11 7.93 30.07
C VAL A 1025 23.81 7.14 31.17
N GLN A 1026 25.12 7.29 31.33
CA GLN A 1026 25.87 6.74 32.46
C GLN A 1026 25.46 7.45 33.75
N VAL A 1027 25.08 6.66 34.76
CA VAL A 1027 24.77 7.12 36.11
C VAL A 1027 25.38 6.11 37.06
N SER A 1028 26.20 6.56 38.01
CA SER A 1028 26.96 5.69 38.91
C SER A 1028 26.57 5.93 40.36
N GLY A 1029 26.22 4.86 41.09
CA GLY A 1029 25.95 4.89 42.52
C GLY A 1029 24.95 3.82 42.96
N ALA A 1030 24.69 3.74 44.27
CA ALA A 1030 23.65 2.90 44.85
C ALA A 1030 22.82 3.73 45.83
N GLY A 1031 21.53 3.43 45.89
CA GLY A 1031 20.54 4.15 46.69
C GLY A 1031 19.18 3.45 46.65
N GLY A 1032 18.15 4.08 47.22
CA GLY A 1032 16.76 3.62 47.20
C GLY A 1032 15.96 4.16 46.01
N THR A 1033 16.34 5.31 45.44
CA THR A 1033 15.63 5.92 44.30
C THR A 1033 16.59 6.56 43.28
N LEU A 1034 16.15 6.63 42.03
CA LEU A 1034 16.71 7.52 41.00
C LEU A 1034 15.68 8.62 40.73
N SER A 1035 16.06 9.84 41.08
CA SER A 1035 15.25 11.05 40.95
C SER A 1035 15.64 11.84 39.71
N PHE A 1036 14.67 12.54 39.12
CA PHE A 1036 14.82 13.38 37.93
C PHE A 1036 14.25 14.77 38.23
N LEU A 1037 14.97 15.83 37.84
CA LEU A 1037 14.52 17.22 37.84
C LEU A 1037 14.30 17.63 36.38
N GLY A 1038 13.09 18.08 36.06
CA GLY A 1038 12.67 18.26 34.68
C GLY A 1038 11.33 18.98 34.56
N THR A 1039 10.77 18.96 33.34
CA THR A 1039 9.41 19.41 33.08
C THR A 1039 8.80 18.73 31.86
N GLY A 1040 7.47 18.78 31.75
CA GLY A 1040 6.73 18.50 30.53
C GLY A 1040 6.39 19.78 29.77
N THR A 1041 6.29 19.69 28.45
CA THR A 1041 5.76 20.75 27.58
C THR A 1041 4.48 20.28 26.90
N ASN A 1042 3.58 21.23 26.58
CA ASN A 1042 2.28 20.97 25.96
C ASN A 1042 1.48 19.86 26.66
N GLY A 1043 1.22 20.06 27.96
CA GLY A 1043 0.58 19.10 28.86
C GLY A 1043 1.55 18.33 29.77
N THR A 1044 0.99 17.58 30.70
CA THR A 1044 1.75 16.67 31.59
C THR A 1044 2.29 15.51 30.76
N GLN A 1045 3.59 15.24 30.87
CA GLN A 1045 4.27 14.21 30.10
C GLN A 1045 4.72 13.06 30.98
N SER A 1046 4.63 11.85 30.45
CA SER A 1046 5.14 10.64 31.09
C SER A 1046 5.98 9.80 30.13
N GLY A 1047 6.82 8.93 30.68
CA GLY A 1047 7.61 8.00 29.90
C GLY A 1047 8.31 6.95 30.75
N SER A 1048 8.59 5.78 30.18
CA SER A 1048 9.30 4.72 30.88
C SER A 1048 10.81 4.97 30.88
N VAL A 1049 11.45 4.74 32.03
CA VAL A 1049 12.90 4.71 32.19
C VAL A 1049 13.36 3.30 32.52
N THR A 1050 14.47 2.88 31.92
CA THR A 1050 15.11 1.58 32.23
C THR A 1050 16.44 1.81 32.94
N VAL A 1051 16.52 1.44 34.21
CA VAL A 1051 17.76 1.47 34.99
C VAL A 1051 18.50 0.16 34.80
N THR A 1052 19.80 0.24 34.51
CA THR A 1052 20.71 -0.92 34.38
C THR A 1052 21.70 -0.94 35.54
N TYR A 1053 21.92 -2.13 36.11
CA TYR A 1053 22.81 -2.35 37.25
C TYR A 1053 24.12 -3.03 36.83
N ALA A 1054 25.15 -2.93 37.67
CA ALA A 1054 26.49 -3.46 37.43
C ALA A 1054 26.55 -5.00 37.26
N ASP A 1055 25.51 -5.72 37.71
CA ASP A 1055 25.36 -7.18 37.50
C ASP A 1055 24.67 -7.55 36.17
N GLY A 1056 24.36 -6.55 35.33
CA GLY A 1056 23.66 -6.72 34.05
C GLY A 1056 22.14 -6.82 34.16
N THR A 1057 21.56 -6.81 35.36
CA THR A 1057 20.10 -6.78 35.52
C THR A 1057 19.54 -5.37 35.28
N THR A 1058 18.23 -5.29 35.03
CA THR A 1058 17.52 -4.03 34.81
C THR A 1058 16.29 -3.91 35.70
N SER A 1059 15.84 -2.68 35.94
CA SER A 1059 14.51 -2.38 36.49
C SER A 1059 13.88 -1.21 35.74
N THR A 1060 12.60 -1.32 35.42
CA THR A 1060 11.83 -0.28 34.75
C THR A 1060 11.02 0.55 35.74
N GLY A 1061 10.88 1.84 35.48
CA GLY A 1061 9.94 2.72 36.16
C GLY A 1061 9.29 3.68 35.17
N THR A 1062 8.34 4.47 35.63
CA THR A 1062 7.74 5.57 34.86
C THR A 1062 8.08 6.88 35.54
N ILE A 1063 8.58 7.84 34.77
CA ILE A 1063 8.68 9.23 35.20
C ILE A 1063 7.49 10.02 34.66
N THR A 1064 6.94 10.89 35.48
CA THR A 1064 5.86 11.82 35.11
C THR A 1064 6.28 13.21 35.53
N LEU A 1065 6.23 14.16 34.60
CA LEU A 1065 6.58 15.57 34.81
C LEU A 1065 5.40 16.43 34.34
N ALA A 1066 4.94 17.31 35.23
CA ALA A 1066 3.85 18.24 34.93
C ALA A 1066 4.26 19.29 33.89
N ASP A 1067 3.25 19.93 33.29
CA ASP A 1067 3.44 21.01 32.33
C ASP A 1067 4.06 22.24 33.02
N TRP A 1068 5.22 22.72 32.55
CA TRP A 1068 5.89 23.91 33.07
C TRP A 1068 5.01 25.16 33.13
N TYR A 1069 4.07 25.31 32.19
CA TYR A 1069 3.17 26.46 32.09
C TYR A 1069 2.01 26.37 33.09
N SER A 1070 1.63 25.15 33.50
CA SER A 1070 0.48 24.94 34.41
C SER A 1070 0.73 25.40 35.83
N ASN A 1071 1.99 25.38 36.29
CA ASN A 1071 2.41 25.60 37.68
C ASN A 1071 1.71 24.69 38.72
N ALA A 1072 1.07 23.60 38.27
CA ALA A 1072 0.40 22.63 39.13
C ALA A 1072 1.24 21.35 39.25
N ALA A 1073 1.27 20.74 40.44
CA ALA A 1073 1.86 19.42 40.65
C ALA A 1073 0.84 18.32 40.28
N VAL A 1074 1.33 17.17 39.80
CA VAL A 1074 0.51 15.98 39.47
C VAL A 1074 0.93 14.78 40.33
N PRO A 1075 0.11 13.73 40.47
CA PRO A 1075 0.47 12.55 41.26
C PRO A 1075 1.83 11.96 40.85
N GLY A 1076 2.72 11.74 41.82
CA GLY A 1076 4.09 11.25 41.58
C GLY A 1076 5.11 12.31 41.13
N CYS A 1077 4.72 13.59 41.09
CA CYS A 1077 5.53 14.70 40.59
C CYS A 1077 5.45 15.90 41.55
N THR A 1078 6.56 16.31 42.16
CA THR A 1078 6.61 17.43 43.11
C THR A 1078 7.07 18.71 42.42
N LEU A 1079 6.36 19.83 42.63
CA LEU A 1079 6.83 21.16 42.24
C LEU A 1079 8.07 21.52 43.09
N VAL A 1080 9.15 21.93 42.43
CA VAL A 1080 10.44 22.23 43.07
C VAL A 1080 10.66 23.73 43.22
N VAL A 1081 10.36 24.48 42.17
CA VAL A 1081 10.56 25.94 42.12
C VAL A 1081 9.72 26.52 40.98
N THR A 1082 9.31 27.78 41.14
CA THR A 1082 8.57 28.55 40.15
C THR A 1082 9.33 29.83 39.84
N ALA A 1083 9.71 30.05 38.58
CA ALA A 1083 10.27 31.30 38.10
C ALA A 1083 9.15 32.32 37.86
N SER A 1084 9.40 33.60 38.12
CA SER A 1084 8.36 34.65 38.02
C SER A 1084 7.91 34.93 36.59
N HIS A 1085 8.74 34.62 35.60
CA HIS A 1085 8.43 34.77 34.18
C HIS A 1085 9.31 33.84 33.32
N TRP A 1086 9.07 33.88 32.02
CA TRP A 1086 9.66 33.03 31.00
C TRP A 1086 10.09 33.84 29.77
N ASN A 1087 10.99 33.29 28.96
CA ASN A 1087 11.42 33.87 27.70
C ASN A 1087 10.58 33.31 26.55
N ARG A 1088 10.22 34.18 25.60
CA ARG A 1088 9.25 33.93 24.53
C ARG A 1088 9.75 34.43 23.18
N PRO A 1089 9.32 33.83 22.04
CA PRO A 1089 9.70 34.29 20.71
C PRO A 1089 9.09 35.67 20.39
N ALA A 1090 9.73 36.38 19.47
CA ALA A 1090 9.20 37.66 18.96
C ALA A 1090 7.82 37.45 18.31
N GLY A 1091 6.84 38.29 18.67
CA GLY A 1091 5.46 38.17 18.18
C GLY A 1091 4.54 37.25 19.00
N SER A 1092 5.04 36.59 20.06
CA SER A 1092 4.20 35.79 20.97
C SER A 1092 3.03 36.59 21.55
N THR A 1093 1.82 36.03 21.44
CA THR A 1093 0.59 36.56 22.06
C THR A 1093 0.43 36.17 23.53
N LEU A 1094 1.18 35.17 24.02
CA LEU A 1094 1.14 34.73 25.43
C LEU A 1094 1.81 35.74 26.37
N PRO A 1095 1.36 35.86 27.64
CA PRO A 1095 1.84 36.89 28.58
C PRO A 1095 3.35 36.78 28.84
N ALA A 1096 4.03 37.93 28.94
CA ALA A 1096 5.47 37.98 29.20
C ALA A 1096 5.80 37.70 30.67
N ASP A 1097 4.85 37.96 31.56
CA ASP A 1097 4.93 37.86 33.03
C ASP A 1097 4.30 36.56 33.58
N HIS A 1098 4.10 35.55 32.71
CA HIS A 1098 3.57 34.26 33.14
C HIS A 1098 4.64 33.41 33.83
N ALA A 1099 4.36 33.00 35.07
CA ALA A 1099 5.25 32.17 35.87
C ALA A 1099 5.38 30.74 35.29
N VAL A 1100 6.55 30.12 35.44
CA VAL A 1100 6.80 28.73 34.96
C VAL A 1100 7.53 27.90 36.00
N SER A 1101 7.18 26.63 36.12
CA SER A 1101 7.66 25.75 37.19
C SER A 1101 8.58 24.63 36.71
N LEU A 1102 9.49 24.22 37.59
CA LEU A 1102 10.32 23.00 37.48
C LEU A 1102 9.82 21.96 38.48
N TYR A 1103 9.92 20.69 38.09
CA TYR A 1103 9.36 19.57 38.83
C TYR A 1103 10.36 18.45 39.05
N ALA A 1104 10.14 17.65 40.10
CA ALA A 1104 10.89 16.44 40.36
C ALA A 1104 9.98 15.21 40.46
N THR A 1105 10.49 14.08 39.99
CA THR A 1105 9.87 12.76 40.12
C THR A 1105 10.95 11.72 40.42
N SER A 1106 10.58 10.49 40.78
CA SER A 1106 11.52 9.45 41.20
C SER A 1106 11.02 8.05 40.89
N VAL A 1107 11.94 7.17 40.49
CA VAL A 1107 11.69 5.74 40.34
C VAL A 1107 12.46 4.95 41.41
N PRO A 1108 11.91 3.84 41.92
CA PRO A 1108 12.61 3.00 42.89
C PRO A 1108 13.82 2.30 42.27
N LEU A 1109 14.87 2.10 43.07
CA LEU A 1109 16.03 1.29 42.72
C LEU A 1109 16.00 -0.06 43.44
N THR A 1110 16.65 -1.05 42.85
CA THR A 1110 16.80 -2.37 43.46
C THR A 1110 17.84 -2.30 44.57
N ALA A 1111 17.40 -2.51 45.81
CA ALA A 1111 18.24 -2.38 47.01
C ALA A 1111 19.54 -3.18 46.91
N GLY A 1112 20.65 -2.55 47.28
CA GLY A 1112 21.99 -3.15 47.27
C GLY A 1112 22.67 -3.23 45.90
N LYS A 1113 22.02 -2.86 44.80
CA LYS A 1113 22.62 -2.84 43.46
C LYS A 1113 23.25 -1.49 43.11
N GLN A 1114 24.40 -1.53 42.44
CA GLN A 1114 25.03 -0.36 41.84
C GLN A 1114 24.41 -0.09 40.47
N VAL A 1115 23.86 1.11 40.27
CA VAL A 1115 23.43 1.62 38.98
C VAL A 1115 24.67 1.93 38.13
N VAL A 1116 24.59 1.65 36.82
CA VAL A 1116 25.65 1.97 35.84
C VAL A 1116 25.15 2.82 34.66
N SER A 1117 23.87 2.71 34.32
CA SER A 1117 23.24 3.56 33.30
C SER A 1117 21.72 3.61 33.45
N VAL A 1118 21.11 4.66 32.87
CA VAL A 1118 19.67 4.79 32.69
C VAL A 1118 19.36 5.07 31.22
N SER A 1119 18.37 4.38 30.66
CA SER A 1119 17.72 4.80 29.42
C SER A 1119 16.62 5.79 29.78
N LEU A 1120 16.71 7.01 29.25
CA LEU A 1120 15.64 8.00 29.32
C LEU A 1120 14.46 7.57 28.41
N PRO A 1121 13.26 8.14 28.60
CA PRO A 1121 12.13 7.82 27.73
C PRO A 1121 12.33 8.30 26.29
N ASN A 1122 11.52 7.79 25.37
CA ASN A 1122 11.37 8.37 24.04
C ASN A 1122 10.11 9.26 24.02
N ASN A 1123 10.22 10.48 24.54
CA ASN A 1123 9.15 11.48 24.56
C ASN A 1123 9.74 12.89 24.39
N ALA A 1124 9.61 13.43 23.17
CA ALA A 1124 10.18 14.72 22.77
C ALA A 1124 9.56 15.95 23.47
N ARG A 1125 8.53 15.77 24.30
CA ARG A 1125 7.93 16.83 25.14
C ARG A 1125 8.35 16.75 26.62
N LEU A 1126 9.18 15.76 26.97
CA LEU A 1126 9.68 15.56 28.32
C LEU A 1126 11.15 15.96 28.36
N HIS A 1127 11.48 16.88 29.28
CA HIS A 1127 12.80 17.53 29.33
C HIS A 1127 13.44 17.34 30.71
N VAL A 1128 14.68 16.86 30.76
CA VAL A 1128 15.41 16.54 32.01
C VAL A 1128 16.65 17.43 32.14
N PHE A 1129 16.67 18.25 33.20
CA PHE A 1129 17.80 19.12 33.54
C PHE A 1129 18.82 18.43 34.45
N ALA A 1130 18.37 17.62 35.42
CA ALA A 1130 19.27 16.95 36.35
C ALA A 1130 18.75 15.58 36.81
N THR A 1131 19.66 14.72 37.27
CA THR A 1131 19.33 13.43 37.90
C THR A 1131 20.10 13.25 39.20
N LYS A 1132 19.57 12.43 40.11
CA LYS A 1132 20.20 12.13 41.41
C LYS A 1132 19.83 10.73 41.89
N ILE A 1133 20.81 10.00 42.44
CA ILE A 1133 20.54 8.80 43.25
C ILE A 1133 20.33 9.25 44.71
N GLY A 1134 19.27 8.74 45.35
CA GLY A 1134 18.84 9.06 46.71
C GLY A 1134 18.98 7.90 47.68
#